data_AF-A0A939HL50-F1
#
_entry.id   AF-A0A939HL50-F1
#
_cell.length_a   1.000
_cell.length_b   1.000
_cell.length_c   1.000
_cell.angle_alpha   90.00
_cell.angle_beta   90.00
_cell.angle_gamma   90.00
#
_symmetry.space_group_name_H-M   'P 1'
#
loop_
_entity.id
_entity.type
_entity.pdbx_description
1 polymer ?
#
loop_
_entity_poly.entity_id
_entity_poly.type
_entity_poly.pdbx_seq_one_letter_code
_entity_poly.pdbx_strand_id
1 'polypeptide(L)'
;MKNKKLTSLAAAAACLALVLSATAAQANLAGSPFDAADGNLVLDDETKDWANVGVVCTPTPSGCGIDLPTGQTDNSFGQGSKEDTAVPSVVTGSIPNNKSDLLRFYAKLVTEANGKDYAYLAWERVQEPSGTTNMDFEFNKGNTKTANGVTPIRTAGDVLIKYDLSQGGTNPSLGYHLWVTSGNPQTVCEAANSVPCWGKVQSLSGNFEGSINAGTVVDPINPDAPRDLGARTFGEAAINLTDSGIVPAGSCETFSGAYLKSRSSDSFTAALKDFIAPVPLDFQKCGSIKIRKVTVGGDGSFGFTATGGLTPATFALGNGGVKDYGSSVQPGNYTITESTLPAGWDLTNLTCTATGTGTSATTNLAAKKVDIVLGFKGDVDCTYTNRARATLVVEKQTLPDGLATLFTFTGDVAGSIADNGTITVPNVVPGTYTSTENDPTPGFDLTSIVCDDSNSTGNVATRTATFIAAAGETVKCTFTNTKRGQIDVLKVDDDNPAVPLAGAVFTLYTDNAPVGGTRGAEDTITAFTCLTVASGTCSFTNVVPGNYWVVETTTPAGHDTAADQAAVVGAGGTVSLTFVDPRDFKIIVLVCKSADNSLYPSTVTVDGVDLTSLGTAPAGFTAAQLCGLGGAAYDDKKFGGHPANVNIPQ
;
A
#
# COMPACT_ATOMS: atom_id res chain seq x y z
N MET A 1 112.45 -64.36 8.68
CA MET A 1 113.65 -64.07 7.86
C MET A 1 113.21 -63.50 6.52
N LYS A 2 113.85 -62.40 6.10
CA LYS A 2 113.83 -61.77 4.76
C LYS A 2 112.50 -61.09 4.35
N ASN A 3 112.40 -59.76 4.37
CA ASN A 3 112.98 -58.72 3.49
C ASN A 3 112.19 -58.46 2.19
N LYS A 4 111.78 -57.19 2.05
CA LYS A 4 111.69 -56.37 0.81
C LYS A 4 110.55 -56.73 -0.17
N LYS A 5 109.79 -55.80 -0.79
CA LYS A 5 109.99 -54.38 -1.14
C LYS A 5 108.66 -53.77 -1.68
N LEU A 6 108.48 -52.46 -1.49
CA LEU A 6 107.87 -51.41 -2.35
C LEU A 6 106.44 -51.61 -2.94
N THR A 7 105.41 -50.92 -2.43
CA THR A 7 104.91 -49.54 -2.74
C THR A 7 103.98 -49.41 -3.95
N SER A 8 102.72 -49.01 -3.69
CA SER A 8 101.93 -48.15 -4.57
C SER A 8 100.95 -47.33 -3.71
N LEU A 9 101.07 -45.99 -3.76
CA LEU A 9 100.14 -45.02 -3.19
C LEU A 9 98.84 -44.96 -4.02
N ALA A 10 97.69 -44.90 -3.36
CA ALA A 10 96.49 -44.19 -3.84
C ALA A 10 95.59 -43.81 -2.66
N ALA A 11 94.97 -42.63 -2.77
CA ALA A 11 94.37 -41.82 -1.72
C ALA A 11 93.10 -42.39 -1.07
N ALA A 12 92.90 -42.10 0.21
CA ALA A 12 91.65 -42.29 0.93
C ALA A 12 90.83 -41.01 0.89
N ALA A 13 89.64 -41.07 0.27
CA ALA A 13 88.61 -40.04 0.36
C ALA A 13 87.74 -40.33 1.60
N ALA A 14 87.67 -39.38 2.52
CA ALA A 14 86.76 -39.41 3.66
C ALA A 14 85.38 -38.89 3.20
N CYS A 15 84.36 -39.75 3.28
CA CYS A 15 82.96 -39.36 3.11
C CYS A 15 82.52 -38.47 4.27
N LEU A 16 82.23 -37.21 3.97
CA LEU A 16 81.56 -36.27 4.87
C LEU A 16 80.04 -36.44 4.65
N ALA A 17 79.35 -37.04 5.63
CA ALA A 17 77.89 -37.13 5.61
C ALA A 17 77.31 -35.76 5.99
N LEU A 18 76.77 -35.06 4.98
CA LEU A 18 76.03 -33.82 5.13
C LEU A 18 74.66 -34.16 5.75
N VAL A 19 74.48 -33.89 7.04
CA VAL A 19 73.16 -33.92 7.68
C VAL A 19 72.44 -32.64 7.27
N LEU A 20 71.63 -32.69 6.19
CA LEU A 20 70.63 -31.67 5.94
C LEU A 20 69.56 -31.77 7.02
N SER A 21 69.56 -30.84 7.97
CA SER A 21 68.40 -30.54 8.78
C SER A 21 67.35 -29.85 7.90
N ALA A 22 66.47 -30.63 7.28
CA ALA A 22 65.22 -30.10 6.76
C ALA A 22 64.36 -29.70 7.96
N THR A 23 64.22 -28.39 8.21
CA THR A 23 63.14 -27.84 9.04
C THR A 23 61.84 -28.17 8.31
N ALA A 24 61.03 -29.06 8.87
CA ALA A 24 59.69 -29.29 8.35
C ALA A 24 58.93 -27.96 8.43
N ALA A 25 58.51 -27.43 7.27
CA ALA A 25 57.55 -26.33 7.21
C ALA A 25 56.31 -26.75 8.02
N GLN A 26 55.93 -25.91 8.98
CA GLN A 26 54.66 -26.09 9.68
C GLN A 26 53.55 -25.98 8.64
N ALA A 27 52.58 -26.88 8.67
CA ALA A 27 51.44 -26.79 7.77
C ALA A 27 50.58 -25.59 8.19
N ASN A 28 50.20 -24.77 7.20
CA ASN A 28 49.44 -23.56 7.47
C ASN A 28 48.09 -23.85 8.14
N LEU A 29 47.51 -22.83 8.77
CA LEU A 29 46.21 -22.92 9.41
C LEU A 29 45.17 -23.38 8.40
N ALA A 30 44.56 -24.53 8.68
CA ALA A 30 43.69 -25.20 7.73
C ALA A 30 42.58 -24.28 7.20
N GLY A 31 42.57 -24.11 5.87
CA GLY A 31 41.58 -23.29 5.14
C GLY A 31 41.84 -21.79 5.14
N SER A 32 42.86 -21.29 5.86
CA SER A 32 43.32 -19.91 5.75
C SER A 32 44.09 -19.72 4.44
N PRO A 33 43.80 -18.69 3.64
CA PRO A 33 44.61 -18.30 2.48
C PRO A 33 45.83 -17.43 2.84
N PHE A 34 45.97 -17.07 4.11
CA PHE A 34 47.01 -16.21 4.66
C PHE A 34 48.19 -17.03 5.16
N ASP A 35 49.41 -16.63 4.80
CA ASP A 35 50.61 -17.17 5.42
C ASP A 35 50.91 -16.46 6.73
N ALA A 36 51.01 -17.22 7.81
CA ALA A 36 51.48 -16.73 9.11
C ALA A 36 52.49 -17.70 9.72
N ALA A 37 53.05 -18.63 8.93
CA ALA A 37 53.94 -19.68 9.40
C ALA A 37 55.42 -19.34 9.18
N ASP A 38 55.72 -18.32 8.40
CA ASP A 38 57.06 -18.05 7.87
C ASP A 38 57.77 -16.86 8.56
N GLY A 39 57.00 -15.92 9.10
CA GLY A 39 57.49 -14.78 9.88
C GLY A 39 57.94 -13.62 9.00
N ASN A 40 57.29 -13.39 7.87
CA ASN A 40 57.58 -12.27 6.98
C ASN A 40 56.32 -11.43 6.66
N LEU A 41 56.44 -10.46 5.75
CA LEU A 41 55.30 -9.61 5.33
C LEU A 41 55.12 -9.62 3.80
N VAL A 42 55.91 -10.41 3.08
CA VAL A 42 56.04 -10.45 1.64
C VAL A 42 55.52 -11.77 1.09
N LEU A 43 54.54 -11.66 0.19
CA LEU A 43 53.95 -12.81 -0.50
C LEU A 43 55.00 -13.66 -1.25
N ASP A 44 55.14 -14.93 -0.88
CA ASP A 44 56.05 -15.90 -1.48
C ASP A 44 55.39 -17.24 -1.87
N ASP A 45 54.73 -17.99 -0.97
CA ASP A 45 54.11 -19.29 -1.29
C ASP A 45 52.58 -19.39 -1.15
N GLU A 46 51.91 -18.48 -0.44
CA GLU A 46 50.45 -18.45 -0.29
C GLU A 46 49.78 -17.44 -1.23
N THR A 47 48.45 -17.33 -1.11
CA THR A 47 47.67 -16.33 -1.86
C THR A 47 47.57 -14.98 -1.14
N LYS A 48 47.78 -14.96 0.19
CA LYS A 48 47.71 -13.74 0.99
C LYS A 48 48.81 -13.69 2.04
N ASP A 49 49.27 -12.47 2.30
CA ASP A 49 50.19 -12.08 3.36
C ASP A 49 50.01 -10.57 3.61
N TRP A 50 50.67 -9.98 4.61
CA TRP A 50 50.58 -8.57 5.00
C TRP A 50 50.69 -7.60 3.82
N ALA A 51 51.58 -7.88 2.87
CA ALA A 51 51.73 -7.13 1.62
C ALA A 51 50.42 -6.95 0.82
N ASN A 52 49.46 -7.87 0.91
CA ASN A 52 48.27 -7.86 0.05
C ASN A 52 46.91 -8.09 0.77
N VAL A 53 46.87 -8.25 2.10
CA VAL A 53 45.59 -8.38 2.86
C VAL A 53 44.80 -7.08 3.03
N GLY A 54 45.35 -5.95 2.56
CA GLY A 54 44.64 -4.68 2.50
C GLY A 54 44.40 -4.05 3.87
N VAL A 55 45.46 -3.97 4.68
CA VAL A 55 45.55 -3.07 5.84
C VAL A 55 46.00 -1.68 5.39
N VAL A 56 45.57 -0.63 6.09
CA VAL A 56 45.91 0.76 5.76
C VAL A 56 46.39 1.46 7.02
N CYS A 57 47.62 1.97 7.04
CA CYS A 57 48.17 2.68 8.20
C CYS A 57 47.99 4.21 8.13
N THR A 58 47.87 4.79 6.92
CA THR A 58 47.68 6.24 6.70
C THR A 58 46.89 6.51 5.42
N PRO A 59 46.26 7.70 5.25
CA PRO A 59 46.02 8.74 6.26
C PRO A 59 44.84 8.41 7.19
N THR A 60 44.00 7.45 6.82
CA THR A 60 42.87 6.98 7.63
C THR A 60 43.12 5.53 8.01
N PRO A 61 43.68 5.27 9.20
CA PRO A 61 44.07 3.92 9.58
C PRO A 61 42.87 2.97 9.65
N SER A 62 43.05 1.75 9.15
CA SER A 62 42.11 0.64 9.23
C SER A 62 42.89 -0.65 9.39
N GLY A 63 42.82 -1.24 10.57
CA GLY A 63 43.55 -2.48 10.87
C GLY A 63 45.07 -2.34 10.89
N CYS A 64 45.60 -1.12 10.99
CA CYS A 64 47.02 -0.88 11.23
C CYS A 64 47.17 0.30 12.18
N GLY A 65 47.95 0.13 13.24
CA GLY A 65 48.32 1.20 14.16
C GLY A 65 49.82 1.44 14.14
N ILE A 66 50.21 2.71 14.19
CA ILE A 66 51.61 3.15 14.24
C ILE A 66 51.83 3.76 15.62
N ASP A 67 52.94 3.39 16.24
CA ASP A 67 53.30 3.93 17.53
C ASP A 67 53.84 5.36 17.47
N LEU A 68 53.88 6.05 18.60
CA LEU A 68 54.66 7.28 18.69
C LEU A 68 56.16 6.96 18.61
N PRO A 69 56.99 7.88 18.08
CA PRO A 69 58.42 7.63 17.99
C PRO A 69 59.06 7.42 19.36
N THR A 70 59.89 6.37 19.48
CA THR A 70 60.77 6.10 20.63
C THR A 70 61.42 7.37 21.17
N GLY A 71 61.31 7.56 22.49
CA GLY A 71 62.04 8.59 23.21
C GLY A 71 61.22 9.25 24.31
N GLN A 72 61.54 10.49 24.64
CA GLN A 72 60.96 11.18 25.81
C GLN A 72 59.48 11.58 25.65
N THR A 73 58.95 11.51 24.42
CA THR A 73 57.56 11.87 24.08
C THR A 73 56.70 10.66 23.75
N ASP A 74 57.26 9.47 23.80
CA ASP A 74 56.58 8.21 23.59
C ASP A 74 55.57 7.93 24.71
N ASN A 75 54.44 7.30 24.40
CA ASN A 75 53.34 7.04 25.31
C ASN A 75 53.34 5.60 25.80
N SER A 76 53.19 5.41 27.11
CA SER A 76 53.10 4.08 27.69
C SER A 76 51.98 3.99 28.73
N PHE A 77 51.69 2.78 29.17
CA PHE A 77 50.92 2.62 30.39
C PHE A 77 51.78 2.93 31.61
N GLY A 78 51.19 3.64 32.58
CA GLY A 78 51.86 3.99 33.83
C GLY A 78 52.14 2.77 34.70
N GLN A 79 53.13 2.90 35.57
CA GLN A 79 53.61 1.79 36.41
C GLN A 79 52.47 1.14 37.22
N GLY A 80 52.43 -0.19 37.18
CA GLY A 80 51.43 -0.99 37.90
C GLY A 80 50.14 -1.25 37.12
N SER A 81 49.97 -0.70 35.92
CA SER A 81 48.87 -1.06 35.02
C SER A 81 48.94 -2.53 34.63
N LYS A 82 47.80 -3.21 34.65
CA LYS A 82 47.64 -4.64 34.35
C LYS A 82 46.47 -4.82 33.38
N GLU A 83 46.31 -6.04 32.86
CA GLU A 83 45.22 -6.36 31.95
C GLU A 83 43.83 -5.97 32.47
N ASP A 84 43.52 -6.29 33.73
CA ASP A 84 42.24 -5.96 34.39
C ASP A 84 42.12 -4.50 34.86
N THR A 85 43.13 -3.64 34.65
CA THR A 85 43.02 -2.22 35.02
C THR A 85 41.97 -1.53 34.13
N ALA A 86 40.82 -1.19 34.72
CA ALA A 86 39.67 -0.64 33.98
C ALA A 86 39.97 0.68 33.25
N VAL A 87 40.78 1.55 33.87
CA VAL A 87 41.25 2.80 33.28
C VAL A 87 42.75 2.91 33.57
N PRO A 88 43.62 2.35 32.72
CA PRO A 88 45.06 2.44 32.93
C PRO A 88 45.51 3.88 32.75
N SER A 89 46.50 4.31 33.55
CA SER A 89 47.12 5.61 33.37
C SER A 89 47.97 5.61 32.10
N VAL A 90 47.90 6.70 31.33
CA VAL A 90 48.77 6.92 30.17
C VAL A 90 49.82 7.95 30.58
N VAL A 91 51.09 7.61 30.41
CA VAL A 91 52.24 8.47 30.75
C VAL A 91 53.11 8.67 29.53
N THR A 92 53.94 9.72 29.56
CA THR A 92 54.96 9.98 28.55
C THR A 92 56.35 9.81 29.13
N GLY A 93 57.27 9.25 28.34
CA GLY A 93 58.68 9.12 28.70
C GLY A 93 59.37 8.01 27.92
N SER A 94 60.70 7.93 28.03
CA SER A 94 61.43 6.81 27.41
C SER A 94 60.95 5.50 28.04
N ILE A 95 60.18 4.74 27.29
CA ILE A 95 59.88 3.35 27.65
C ILE A 95 61.22 2.66 27.84
N PRO A 96 61.40 1.85 28.90
CA PRO A 96 62.60 1.06 29.03
C PRO A 96 62.75 0.23 27.76
N ASN A 97 63.68 0.63 26.89
CA ASN A 97 64.09 -0.02 25.64
C ASN A 97 64.24 -1.55 25.78
N ASN A 98 64.41 -2.02 27.01
CA ASN A 98 64.64 -3.39 27.36
C ASN A 98 63.36 -4.27 27.55
N LYS A 99 62.14 -3.74 27.39
CA LYS A 99 60.85 -4.47 27.55
C LYS A 99 59.83 -4.26 26.41
N SER A 100 60.31 -4.26 25.17
CA SER A 100 59.57 -4.08 23.89
C SER A 100 58.86 -2.74 23.77
N ASP A 101 59.60 -1.79 23.24
CA ASP A 101 59.14 -0.56 22.59
C ASP A 101 58.54 -0.96 21.22
N LEU A 102 57.26 -0.66 20.99
CA LEU A 102 56.48 -1.06 19.83
C LEU A 102 56.71 -0.08 18.67
N LEU A 103 56.42 -0.54 17.46
CA LEU A 103 56.52 0.30 16.26
C LEU A 103 55.20 0.34 15.51
N ARG A 104 54.60 -0.83 15.35
CA ARG A 104 53.42 -1.00 14.53
C ARG A 104 52.68 -2.25 14.96
N PHE A 105 51.38 -2.27 14.71
CA PHE A 105 50.63 -3.51 14.70
C PHE A 105 49.68 -3.54 13.53
N TYR A 106 49.31 -4.74 13.14
CA TYR A 106 48.34 -5.01 12.11
C TYR A 106 47.27 -5.97 12.62
N ALA A 107 46.04 -5.73 12.21
CA ALA A 107 44.89 -6.54 12.54
C ALA A 107 43.91 -6.55 11.37
N LYS A 108 43.62 -7.73 10.82
CA LYS A 108 42.60 -7.91 9.79
C LYS A 108 41.62 -8.98 10.25
N LEU A 109 40.35 -8.60 10.37
CA LEU A 109 39.26 -9.55 10.56
C LEU A 109 38.54 -9.72 9.22
N VAL A 110 38.37 -10.95 8.77
CA VAL A 110 37.82 -11.24 7.44
C VAL A 110 37.05 -12.56 7.41
N THR A 111 35.96 -12.59 6.65
CA THR A 111 35.31 -13.85 6.27
C THR A 111 35.89 -14.33 4.96
N GLU A 112 36.49 -15.51 4.95
CA GLU A 112 37.12 -16.09 3.76
C GLU A 112 36.13 -16.88 2.90
N ALA A 113 36.55 -17.28 1.69
CA ALA A 113 35.70 -17.96 0.71
C ALA A 113 35.11 -19.30 1.22
N ASN A 114 35.72 -19.90 2.24
CA ASN A 114 35.25 -21.10 2.91
C ASN A 114 34.11 -20.83 3.93
N GLY A 115 33.70 -19.57 4.10
CA GLY A 115 32.63 -19.14 5.01
C GLY A 115 33.05 -18.98 6.47
N LYS A 116 34.33 -19.20 6.80
CA LYS A 116 34.88 -19.01 8.16
C LYS A 116 35.47 -17.63 8.32
N ASP A 117 35.44 -17.14 9.56
CA ASP A 117 36.06 -15.89 9.95
C ASP A 117 37.46 -16.11 10.49
N TYR A 118 38.39 -15.27 10.06
CA TYR A 118 39.78 -15.30 10.49
C TYR A 118 40.20 -13.94 11.04
N ALA A 119 41.12 -13.96 12.02
CA ALA A 119 41.91 -12.81 12.41
C ALA A 119 43.35 -13.03 11.95
N TYR A 120 43.88 -12.10 11.17
CA TYR A 120 45.31 -11.98 10.90
C TYR A 120 45.84 -10.88 11.80
N LEU A 121 46.92 -11.16 12.52
CA LEU A 121 47.50 -10.31 13.56
C LEU A 121 49.00 -10.22 13.36
N ALA A 122 49.57 -9.02 13.44
CA ALA A 122 51.01 -8.87 13.47
C ALA A 122 51.44 -7.68 14.30
N TRP A 123 52.69 -7.72 14.76
CA TRP A 123 53.28 -6.68 15.58
C TRP A 123 54.74 -6.46 15.18
N GLU A 124 55.17 -5.22 15.33
CA GLU A 124 56.55 -4.78 15.14
C GLU A 124 57.04 -4.10 16.41
N ARG A 125 58.32 -4.29 16.73
CA ARG A 125 59.00 -3.63 17.85
C ARG A 125 60.37 -3.11 17.43
N VAL A 126 60.92 -2.16 18.17
CA VAL A 126 62.18 -1.48 17.81
C VAL A 126 63.39 -2.42 17.88
N GLN A 127 63.45 -3.29 18.90
CA GLN A 127 64.55 -4.24 19.09
C GLN A 127 64.11 -5.53 19.79
N GLU A 128 64.96 -6.56 19.71
CA GLU A 128 64.82 -7.75 20.54
C GLU A 128 64.90 -7.38 22.04
N PRO A 129 63.94 -7.82 22.89
CA PRO A 129 63.87 -7.44 24.28
C PRO A 129 64.92 -8.17 25.12
N SER A 130 65.29 -7.56 26.25
CA SER A 130 66.05 -8.28 27.27
C SER A 130 65.09 -8.99 28.24
N GLY A 131 65.08 -10.32 28.19
CA GLY A 131 64.18 -11.17 28.97
C GLY A 131 62.77 -11.26 28.38
N THR A 132 61.84 -11.86 29.13
CA THR A 132 60.49 -12.13 28.63
C THR A 132 59.70 -10.84 28.39
N THR A 133 59.09 -10.72 27.21
CA THR A 133 58.09 -9.71 26.88
C THR A 133 57.15 -10.31 25.84
N ASN A 134 55.85 -10.07 26.02
CA ASN A 134 54.78 -10.61 25.19
C ASN A 134 53.89 -9.47 24.69
N MET A 135 52.99 -9.80 23.77
CA MET A 135 52.07 -8.84 23.17
C MET A 135 50.65 -9.32 23.38
N ASP A 136 49.72 -8.40 23.56
CA ASP A 136 48.30 -8.73 23.67
C ASP A 136 47.51 -7.81 22.72
N PHE A 137 46.68 -8.40 21.88
CA PHE A 137 45.77 -7.67 20.98
C PHE A 137 44.40 -7.62 21.63
N GLU A 138 43.81 -6.44 21.71
CA GLU A 138 42.46 -6.28 22.25
C GLU A 138 41.52 -5.80 21.14
N PHE A 139 40.47 -6.58 20.87
CA PHE A 139 39.38 -6.27 19.96
C PHE A 139 38.16 -5.80 20.75
N ASN A 140 37.64 -4.62 20.40
CA ASN A 140 36.53 -4.01 21.12
C ASN A 140 35.30 -3.88 20.23
N LYS A 141 34.13 -4.22 20.78
CA LYS A 141 32.86 -4.06 20.08
C LYS A 141 32.47 -2.59 19.93
N GLY A 142 32.87 -1.74 20.88
CA GLY A 142 32.69 -0.29 20.83
C GLY A 142 34.00 0.49 20.80
N ASN A 143 33.92 1.77 20.42
CA ASN A 143 35.05 2.71 20.35
C ASN A 143 34.94 3.87 21.35
N THR A 144 33.96 3.83 22.25
CA THR A 144 33.81 4.82 23.34
C THR A 144 35.04 4.75 24.23
N LYS A 145 35.69 5.88 24.46
CA LYS A 145 36.94 5.93 25.24
C LYS A 145 36.67 6.04 26.73
N THR A 146 37.57 5.47 27.54
CA THR A 146 37.59 5.65 28.99
C THR A 146 38.03 7.07 29.35
N ALA A 147 38.03 7.39 30.65
CA ALA A 147 38.43 8.70 31.15
C ALA A 147 39.91 9.08 30.86
N ASN A 148 40.76 8.13 30.46
CA ASN A 148 42.13 8.45 30.03
C ASN A 148 42.19 9.04 28.60
N GLY A 149 41.08 9.05 27.86
CA GLY A 149 40.99 9.62 26.50
C GLY A 149 41.65 8.78 25.41
N VAL A 150 42.11 7.56 25.71
CA VAL A 150 42.86 6.70 24.79
C VAL A 150 42.24 5.31 24.70
N THR A 151 42.17 4.55 25.80
CA THR A 151 41.71 3.17 25.78
C THR A 151 40.19 3.09 25.69
N PRO A 152 39.62 2.04 25.07
CA PRO A 152 38.17 1.88 24.95
C PRO A 152 37.54 1.39 26.26
N ILE A 153 36.28 1.77 26.49
CA ILE A 153 35.43 1.18 27.52
C ILE A 153 35.11 -0.24 27.07
N ARG A 154 35.53 -1.21 27.87
CA ARG A 154 35.29 -2.62 27.56
C ARG A 154 33.83 -3.02 27.75
N THR A 155 33.32 -3.80 26.81
CA THR A 155 31.95 -4.34 26.83
C THR A 155 31.94 -5.86 26.81
N ALA A 156 30.84 -6.48 27.25
CA ALA A 156 30.75 -7.92 27.32
C ALA A 156 31.01 -8.57 25.94
N GLY A 157 31.96 -9.51 25.91
CA GLY A 157 32.38 -10.17 24.68
C GLY A 157 33.44 -9.42 23.86
N ASP A 158 34.00 -8.30 24.35
CA ASP A 158 35.30 -7.84 23.86
C ASP A 158 36.34 -8.96 24.03
N VAL A 159 37.33 -9.02 23.16
CA VAL A 159 38.27 -10.14 23.06
C VAL A 159 39.68 -9.64 23.30
N LEU A 160 40.41 -10.31 24.19
CA LEU A 160 41.84 -10.12 24.37
C LEU A 160 42.56 -11.35 23.84
N ILE A 161 43.23 -11.23 22.70
CA ILE A 161 44.15 -12.26 22.20
C ILE A 161 45.47 -12.08 22.91
N LYS A 162 45.88 -13.12 23.62
CA LYS A 162 47.16 -13.22 24.28
C LYS A 162 48.18 -13.83 23.33
N TYR A 163 49.23 -13.10 23.00
CA TYR A 163 50.34 -13.53 22.17
C TYR A 163 51.59 -13.72 23.04
N ASP A 164 51.71 -14.89 23.65
CA ASP A 164 52.90 -15.23 24.42
C ASP A 164 53.99 -15.83 23.52
N LEU A 165 55.24 -15.53 23.84
CA LEU A 165 56.42 -16.10 23.21
C LEU A 165 57.12 -17.07 24.16
N SER A 166 57.09 -18.35 23.82
CA SER A 166 57.73 -19.43 24.57
C SER A 166 59.14 -19.74 24.05
N GLN A 167 59.85 -20.66 24.73
CA GLN A 167 61.16 -21.21 24.32
C GLN A 167 62.23 -20.15 23.98
N GLY A 168 62.37 -19.13 24.83
CA GLY A 168 63.38 -18.09 24.62
C GLY A 168 62.98 -17.02 23.60
N GLY A 169 61.67 -16.86 23.38
CA GLY A 169 61.13 -15.75 22.58
C GLY A 169 60.84 -16.09 21.13
N THR A 170 60.91 -17.37 20.73
CA THR A 170 60.87 -17.78 19.32
C THR A 170 59.63 -18.56 18.92
N ASN A 171 58.82 -19.03 19.86
CA ASN A 171 57.66 -19.86 19.54
C ASN A 171 56.36 -19.24 20.08
N PRO A 172 55.49 -18.72 19.20
CA PRO A 172 54.19 -18.19 19.59
C PRO A 172 53.30 -19.22 20.29
N SER A 173 52.62 -18.80 21.35
CA SER A 173 51.66 -19.57 22.12
C SER A 173 50.45 -18.70 22.39
N LEU A 174 49.40 -18.87 21.60
CA LEU A 174 48.24 -17.99 21.64
C LEU A 174 47.08 -18.57 22.46
N GLY A 175 46.37 -17.67 23.13
CA GLY A 175 45.10 -17.91 23.80
C GLY A 175 44.23 -16.66 23.74
N TYR A 176 43.01 -16.72 24.25
CA TYR A 176 42.16 -15.55 24.33
C TYR A 176 41.37 -15.46 25.62
N HIS A 177 40.97 -14.25 25.97
CA HIS A 177 40.03 -13.96 27.05
C HIS A 177 38.82 -13.22 26.47
N LEU A 178 37.65 -13.44 27.08
CA LEU A 178 36.45 -12.65 26.81
C LEU A 178 36.19 -11.71 27.98
N TRP A 179 35.83 -10.46 27.71
CA TRP A 179 35.42 -9.53 28.77
C TRP A 179 34.05 -9.94 29.32
N VAL A 180 33.97 -10.18 30.62
CA VAL A 180 32.75 -10.61 31.30
C VAL A 180 32.29 -9.56 32.30
N THR A 181 30.98 -9.27 32.30
CA THR A 181 30.38 -8.22 33.14
C THR A 181 29.51 -8.76 34.27
N SER A 182 29.33 -10.07 34.34
CA SER A 182 28.48 -10.76 35.32
C SER A 182 29.00 -12.16 35.62
N GLY A 183 28.59 -12.73 36.76
CA GLY A 183 28.99 -14.08 37.20
C GLY A 183 29.78 -14.04 38.51
N ASN A 184 30.07 -15.23 39.05
CA ASN A 184 30.88 -15.37 40.25
C ASN A 184 32.37 -15.09 39.90
N PRO A 185 33.00 -14.01 40.40
CA PRO A 185 34.35 -13.61 39.99
C PRO A 185 35.40 -14.71 40.17
N GLN A 186 35.28 -15.54 41.21
CA GLN A 186 36.21 -16.63 41.49
C GLN A 186 36.22 -17.71 40.40
N THR A 187 35.11 -17.87 39.67
CA THR A 187 34.99 -18.86 38.59
C THR A 187 35.15 -18.25 37.20
N VAL A 188 34.77 -16.98 37.02
CA VAL A 188 34.74 -16.36 35.69
C VAL A 188 35.98 -15.54 35.38
N CYS A 189 36.55 -14.80 36.35
CA CYS A 189 37.66 -13.88 36.10
C CYS A 189 39.01 -14.60 36.05
N GLU A 190 39.92 -14.14 35.19
CA GLU A 190 41.30 -14.63 35.16
C GLU A 190 42.01 -14.31 36.48
N ALA A 191 42.02 -13.04 36.89
CA ALA A 191 42.71 -12.58 38.08
C ALA A 191 41.90 -11.65 39.01
N ALA A 192 40.98 -10.84 38.49
CA ALA A 192 40.17 -9.94 39.32
C ALA A 192 39.25 -10.67 40.32
N ASN A 193 38.98 -10.02 41.45
CA ASN A 193 38.05 -10.52 42.49
C ASN A 193 36.63 -9.95 42.35
N SER A 194 36.36 -9.20 41.27
CA SER A 194 35.07 -8.59 40.96
C SER A 194 34.88 -8.52 39.45
N VAL A 195 33.63 -8.66 39.00
CA VAL A 195 33.23 -8.30 37.63
C VAL A 195 32.95 -6.78 37.55
N PRO A 196 33.16 -6.11 36.40
CA PRO A 196 33.64 -6.68 35.13
C PRO A 196 35.15 -6.98 35.13
N CYS A 197 35.56 -8.00 34.38
CA CYS A 197 36.93 -8.49 34.31
C CYS A 197 37.20 -9.25 33.00
N TRP A 198 38.46 -9.52 32.68
CA TRP A 198 38.79 -10.53 31.68
C TRP A 198 38.50 -11.92 32.23
N GLY A 199 37.81 -12.72 31.41
CA GLY A 199 37.46 -14.09 31.73
C GLY A 199 38.67 -15.02 31.78
N LYS A 200 38.48 -16.26 32.24
CA LYS A 200 39.53 -17.30 32.19
C LYS A 200 40.09 -17.49 30.77
N VAL A 201 41.41 -17.69 30.68
CA VAL A 201 42.07 -17.94 29.38
C VAL A 201 41.45 -19.17 28.68
N GLN A 202 41.15 -19.01 27.40
CA GLN A 202 40.71 -20.07 26.51
C GLN A 202 41.84 -20.37 25.51
N SER A 203 42.09 -21.66 25.27
CA SER A 203 43.18 -22.09 24.37
C SER A 203 42.77 -21.91 22.92
N LEU A 204 43.71 -21.43 22.09
CA LEU A 204 43.55 -21.43 20.63
C LEU A 204 44.16 -22.67 19.97
N SER A 205 44.67 -23.64 20.73
CA SER A 205 45.36 -24.82 20.20
C SER A 205 44.58 -25.49 19.05
N GLY A 206 45.24 -25.66 17.90
CA GLY A 206 44.65 -26.21 16.67
C GLY A 206 43.84 -25.24 15.82
N ASN A 207 43.59 -24.01 16.31
CA ASN A 207 42.83 -22.96 15.63
C ASN A 207 43.66 -21.70 15.35
N PHE A 208 44.98 -21.74 15.56
CA PHE A 208 45.88 -20.68 15.16
C PHE A 208 47.16 -21.26 14.56
N GLU A 209 47.83 -20.43 13.78
CA GLU A 209 49.24 -20.53 13.45
C GLU A 209 49.91 -19.20 13.78
N GLY A 210 51.23 -19.21 13.96
CA GLY A 210 51.96 -17.97 14.15
C GLY A 210 53.46 -18.20 14.21
N SER A 211 54.18 -17.17 13.82
CA SER A 211 55.62 -17.20 13.61
C SER A 211 56.28 -15.93 14.16
N ILE A 212 57.61 -15.92 14.14
CA ILE A 212 58.41 -14.75 14.45
C ILE A 212 59.65 -14.79 13.57
N ASN A 213 60.06 -13.64 13.04
CA ASN A 213 61.15 -13.58 12.10
C ASN A 213 62.49 -14.02 12.74
N ALA A 214 63.14 -15.04 12.17
CA ALA A 214 64.43 -15.53 12.68
C ALA A 214 65.62 -14.69 12.22
N GLY A 215 65.48 -13.99 11.08
CA GLY A 215 66.46 -13.10 10.47
C GLY A 215 65.83 -11.77 10.08
N THR A 216 66.57 -10.92 9.37
CA THR A 216 66.01 -9.67 8.86
C THR A 216 64.92 -9.94 7.81
N VAL A 217 63.77 -9.29 7.96
CA VAL A 217 62.65 -9.31 6.99
C VAL A 217 62.30 -7.89 6.56
N VAL A 218 61.51 -7.76 5.49
CA VAL A 218 61.13 -6.46 4.92
C VAL A 218 59.65 -6.20 5.18
N ASP A 219 59.32 -5.06 5.77
CA ASP A 219 57.98 -4.51 5.83
C ASP A 219 57.71 -3.65 4.57
N PRO A 220 56.81 -4.08 3.67
CA PRO A 220 56.48 -3.36 2.44
C PRO A 220 55.34 -2.34 2.61
N ILE A 221 54.81 -2.13 3.82
CA ILE A 221 53.57 -1.39 4.07
C ILE A 221 53.86 0.06 4.47
N ASN A 222 53.21 1.01 3.78
CA ASN A 222 53.33 2.44 4.09
C ASN A 222 52.72 2.78 5.47
N PRO A 223 53.26 3.79 6.19
CA PRO A 223 54.31 4.72 5.76
C PRO A 223 55.72 4.13 5.88
N ASP A 224 56.68 4.82 5.26
CA ASP A 224 58.11 4.54 5.32
C ASP A 224 58.56 3.21 4.70
N ALA A 225 57.71 2.57 3.89
CA ALA A 225 58.06 1.35 3.18
C ALA A 225 59.06 1.59 2.02
N PRO A 226 59.97 0.63 1.74
CA PRO A 226 60.21 -0.59 2.52
C PRO A 226 61.06 -0.33 3.78
N ARG A 227 60.83 -1.11 4.85
CA ARG A 227 61.63 -1.07 6.08
C ARG A 227 62.22 -2.44 6.41
N ASP A 228 63.48 -2.46 6.84
CA ASP A 228 64.10 -3.68 7.36
C ASP A 228 63.75 -3.86 8.84
N LEU A 229 63.26 -5.05 9.20
CA LEU A 229 62.97 -5.47 10.56
C LEU A 229 63.99 -6.54 10.97
N GLY A 230 64.82 -6.25 11.98
CA GLY A 230 65.85 -7.17 12.46
C GLY A 230 65.26 -8.45 13.07
N ALA A 231 66.08 -9.48 13.30
CA ALA A 231 65.63 -10.75 13.87
C ALA A 231 64.81 -10.54 15.17
N ARG A 232 63.69 -11.25 15.28
CA ARG A 232 62.75 -11.24 16.41
C ARG A 232 62.15 -9.86 16.69
N THR A 233 61.99 -9.02 15.68
CA THR A 233 61.30 -7.72 15.81
C THR A 233 59.94 -7.69 15.12
N PHE A 234 59.59 -8.76 14.41
CA PHE A 234 58.30 -8.97 13.76
C PHE A 234 57.74 -10.33 14.14
N GLY A 235 56.46 -10.37 14.49
CA GLY A 235 55.75 -11.63 14.65
C GLY A 235 54.31 -11.50 14.20
N GLU A 236 53.73 -12.63 13.83
CA GLU A 236 52.42 -12.70 13.22
C GLU A 236 51.64 -13.97 13.59
N ALA A 237 50.34 -13.92 13.39
CA ALA A 237 49.47 -15.06 13.58
C ALA A 237 48.23 -14.97 12.69
N ALA A 238 47.75 -16.14 12.26
CA ALA A 238 46.40 -16.32 11.78
C ALA A 238 45.60 -17.11 12.84
N ILE A 239 44.36 -16.70 13.08
CA ILE A 239 43.44 -17.35 14.03
C ILE A 239 42.13 -17.60 13.32
N ASN A 240 41.63 -18.83 13.39
CA ASN A 240 40.29 -19.18 12.94
C ASN A 240 39.28 -18.83 14.04
N LEU A 241 38.62 -17.70 13.89
CA LEU A 241 37.68 -17.14 14.87
C LEU A 241 36.41 -17.99 14.99
N THR A 242 36.01 -18.63 13.89
CA THR A 242 34.83 -19.49 13.85
C THR A 242 35.03 -20.77 14.66
N ASP A 243 36.09 -21.52 14.37
CA ASP A 243 36.34 -22.81 15.02
C ASP A 243 36.88 -22.65 16.45
N SER A 244 37.51 -21.52 16.77
CA SER A 244 37.86 -21.17 18.15
C SER A 244 36.66 -20.76 19.01
N GLY A 245 35.51 -20.46 18.40
CA GLY A 245 34.31 -20.01 19.11
C GLY A 245 34.33 -18.53 19.53
N ILE A 246 35.32 -17.75 19.07
CA ILE A 246 35.37 -16.29 19.29
C ILE A 246 34.24 -15.59 18.51
N VAL A 247 34.04 -16.00 17.26
CA VAL A 247 32.92 -15.55 16.41
C VAL A 247 32.18 -16.78 15.92
N PRO A 248 31.18 -17.29 16.68
CA PRO A 248 30.42 -18.46 16.28
C PRO A 248 29.84 -18.34 14.87
N ALA A 249 29.75 -19.46 14.14
CA ALA A 249 29.16 -19.47 12.81
C ALA A 249 27.72 -18.92 12.83
N GLY A 250 27.44 -17.92 11.99
CA GLY A 250 26.12 -17.30 11.90
C GLY A 250 25.78 -16.30 13.01
N SER A 251 26.70 -16.00 13.94
CA SER A 251 26.50 -14.92 14.89
C SER A 251 26.81 -13.55 14.27
N CYS A 252 26.08 -12.54 14.70
CA CYS A 252 26.35 -11.14 14.42
C CYS A 252 27.24 -10.61 15.53
N GLU A 253 28.54 -10.74 15.29
CA GLU A 253 29.58 -10.09 16.05
C GLU A 253 30.02 -8.83 15.31
N THR A 254 30.41 -7.83 16.10
CA THR A 254 30.96 -6.57 15.62
C THR A 254 32.20 -6.23 16.41
N PHE A 255 33.31 -5.96 15.72
CA PHE A 255 34.50 -5.36 16.33
C PHE A 255 34.79 -4.07 15.59
N SER A 256 34.72 -2.95 16.32
CA SER A 256 34.89 -1.60 15.77
C SER A 256 36.29 -1.05 15.98
N GLY A 257 37.13 -1.70 16.79
CA GLY A 257 38.52 -1.33 16.94
C GLY A 257 39.41 -2.46 17.44
N ALA A 258 40.71 -2.30 17.19
CA ALA A 258 41.78 -3.10 17.75
C ALA A 258 42.88 -2.21 18.29
N TYR A 259 43.62 -2.71 19.28
CA TYR A 259 44.88 -2.11 19.71
C TYR A 259 45.84 -3.15 20.26
N LEU A 260 47.13 -2.81 20.28
CA LEU A 260 48.22 -3.67 20.75
C LEU A 260 48.82 -3.11 22.03
N LYS A 261 49.21 -3.99 22.95
CA LYS A 261 49.98 -3.64 24.14
C LYS A 261 51.06 -4.67 24.43
N SER A 262 52.18 -4.22 25.00
CA SER A 262 53.26 -5.09 25.45
C SER A 262 53.15 -5.38 26.95
N ARG A 263 53.52 -6.60 27.34
CA ARG A 263 53.41 -7.11 28.72
C ARG A 263 54.73 -7.71 29.18
N SER A 264 55.15 -7.37 30.39
CA SER A 264 56.53 -7.62 30.86
C SER A 264 56.86 -9.09 31.23
N SER A 265 55.93 -10.02 31.10
CA SER A 265 56.08 -11.46 31.33
C SER A 265 54.89 -12.20 30.71
N ASP A 266 54.89 -13.53 30.76
CA ASP A 266 53.78 -14.43 30.41
C ASP A 266 52.63 -14.48 31.45
N SER A 267 52.83 -13.98 32.67
CA SER A 267 51.74 -13.84 33.66
C SER A 267 50.70 -12.82 33.20
N PHE A 268 49.40 -13.16 33.34
CA PHE A 268 48.29 -12.24 33.06
C PHE A 268 48.32 -10.97 33.93
N THR A 269 48.86 -11.08 35.16
CA THR A 269 48.97 -9.95 36.10
C THR A 269 50.26 -9.14 35.96
N ALA A 270 51.09 -9.47 34.97
CA ALA A 270 52.32 -8.72 34.68
C ALA A 270 52.01 -7.27 34.29
N ALA A 271 52.98 -6.39 34.51
CA ALA A 271 52.81 -4.98 34.18
C ALA A 271 52.71 -4.81 32.66
N LEU A 272 51.67 -4.10 32.23
CA LEU A 272 51.61 -3.54 30.88
C LEU A 272 52.69 -2.48 30.75
N LYS A 273 53.25 -2.38 29.55
CA LYS A 273 54.34 -1.47 29.24
C LYS A 273 53.88 -0.54 28.15
N ASP A 274 54.23 -0.87 26.93
CA ASP A 274 53.94 -0.07 25.77
C ASP A 274 52.56 -0.38 25.20
N PHE A 275 52.02 0.53 24.41
CA PHE A 275 50.81 0.29 23.64
C PHE A 275 50.73 1.20 22.41
N ILE A 276 50.16 0.64 21.35
CA ILE A 276 49.73 1.42 20.20
C ILE A 276 48.23 1.69 20.38
N ALA A 277 47.82 2.95 20.25
CA ALA A 277 46.45 3.37 20.49
C ALA A 277 45.43 2.66 19.55
N PRO A 278 44.15 2.56 19.97
CA PRO A 278 43.14 1.89 19.16
C PRO A 278 42.92 2.48 17.78
N VAL A 279 42.88 1.60 16.79
CA VAL A 279 42.55 1.92 15.39
C VAL A 279 41.23 1.29 15.00
N PRO A 280 40.48 1.90 14.06
CA PRO A 280 39.26 1.33 13.54
C PRO A 280 39.46 -0.06 12.93
N LEU A 281 38.49 -0.94 13.17
CA LEU A 281 38.29 -2.19 12.44
C LEU A 281 36.91 -2.18 11.80
N ASP A 282 36.81 -2.64 10.54
CA ASP A 282 35.53 -2.86 9.86
C ASP A 282 35.20 -4.35 9.87
N PHE A 283 34.78 -4.86 11.03
CA PHE A 283 34.20 -6.19 11.14
C PHE A 283 32.79 -6.10 11.69
N GLN A 284 31.82 -6.12 10.80
CA GLN A 284 30.40 -6.15 11.14
C GLN A 284 29.72 -7.26 10.34
N LYS A 285 29.15 -8.25 11.05
CA LYS A 285 28.42 -9.37 10.43
C LYS A 285 26.90 -9.19 10.43
N CYS A 286 26.41 -8.18 11.12
CA CYS A 286 24.97 -7.91 11.27
C CYS A 286 24.36 -7.27 10.02
N GLY A 287 23.11 -7.60 9.74
CA GLY A 287 22.30 -7.01 8.69
C GLY A 287 21.14 -6.14 9.21
N SER A 288 20.29 -5.70 8.28
CA SER A 288 19.08 -4.91 8.53
C SER A 288 17.88 -5.43 7.75
N ILE A 289 16.70 -5.32 8.36
CA ILE A 289 15.41 -5.62 7.73
C ILE A 289 14.44 -4.47 8.02
N LYS A 290 13.82 -3.94 6.96
CA LYS A 290 12.77 -2.91 7.03
C LYS A 290 11.52 -3.37 6.31
N ILE A 291 10.37 -3.12 6.92
CA ILE A 291 9.05 -3.44 6.38
C ILE A 291 8.23 -2.15 6.31
N ARG A 292 7.77 -1.80 5.11
CA ARG A 292 7.02 -0.60 4.82
C ARG A 292 5.60 -0.93 4.40
N LYS A 293 4.69 -0.02 4.72
CA LYS A 293 3.28 -0.13 4.36
C LYS A 293 2.85 1.06 3.53
N VAL A 294 2.22 0.79 2.40
CA VAL A 294 1.56 1.78 1.55
C VAL A 294 0.10 1.41 1.37
N THR A 295 -0.81 2.37 1.43
CA THR A 295 -2.23 2.15 1.10
C THR A 295 -2.67 3.01 -0.08
N VAL A 296 -3.63 2.51 -0.85
CA VAL A 296 -4.25 3.22 -1.98
C VAL A 296 -5.76 3.24 -1.77
N GLY A 297 -6.38 4.41 -1.89
CA GLY A 297 -7.83 4.57 -1.73
C GLY A 297 -8.30 4.75 -0.28
N GLY A 298 -7.41 5.09 0.64
CA GLY A 298 -7.75 5.34 2.05
C GLY A 298 -6.65 4.92 3.00
N ASP A 299 -6.93 5.03 4.29
CA ASP A 299 -6.04 4.58 5.36
C ASP A 299 -6.61 3.33 6.06
N GLY A 300 -5.73 2.41 6.44
CA GLY A 300 -6.07 1.20 7.16
C GLY A 300 -4.90 0.75 8.03
N SER A 301 -5.16 -0.16 8.98
CA SER A 301 -4.12 -0.78 9.81
C SER A 301 -4.01 -2.26 9.49
N PHE A 302 -2.79 -2.72 9.22
CA PHE A 302 -2.51 -4.07 8.72
C PHE A 302 -1.54 -4.75 9.67
N GLY A 303 -1.94 -5.92 10.19
CA GLY A 303 -1.12 -6.72 11.08
C GLY A 303 -0.05 -7.48 10.30
N PHE A 304 1.12 -7.66 10.91
CA PHE A 304 2.24 -8.42 10.40
C PHE A 304 2.72 -9.42 11.44
N THR A 305 3.19 -10.57 10.97
CA THR A 305 3.89 -11.57 11.77
C THR A 305 5.28 -11.81 11.20
N ALA A 306 6.27 -11.90 12.08
CA ALA A 306 7.68 -12.09 11.76
C ALA A 306 8.21 -13.35 12.46
N THR A 307 9.09 -14.08 11.77
CA THR A 307 9.81 -15.24 12.32
C THR A 307 11.32 -14.94 12.44
N GLY A 308 12.14 -15.95 12.74
CA GLY A 308 13.61 -15.79 12.79
C GLY A 308 14.15 -15.05 14.01
N GLY A 309 13.34 -14.87 15.06
CA GLY A 309 13.76 -14.18 16.30
C GLY A 309 13.69 -12.65 16.24
N LEU A 310 13.07 -12.08 15.21
CA LEU A 310 12.81 -10.64 15.12
C LEU A 310 11.86 -10.19 16.25
N THR A 311 12.18 -9.05 16.87
CA THR A 311 11.40 -8.48 17.98
C THR A 311 10.97 -7.03 17.69
N PRO A 312 9.67 -6.70 17.87
CA PRO A 312 8.56 -7.62 18.14
C PRO A 312 8.28 -8.56 16.95
N ALA A 313 7.78 -9.76 17.26
CA ALA A 313 7.39 -10.77 16.27
C ALA A 313 6.02 -10.47 15.64
N THR A 314 5.24 -9.57 16.24
CA THR A 314 3.98 -9.08 15.68
C THR A 314 3.92 -7.57 15.80
N PHE A 315 3.36 -6.92 14.79
CA PHE A 315 3.21 -5.46 14.76
C PHE A 315 2.10 -5.10 13.77
N ALA A 316 1.68 -3.83 13.75
CA ALA A 316 0.74 -3.33 12.75
C ALA A 316 1.27 -2.04 12.15
N LEU A 317 1.04 -1.84 10.85
CA LEU A 317 1.42 -0.62 10.14
C LEU A 317 0.20 -0.03 9.43
N GLY A 318 0.12 1.31 9.44
CA GLY A 318 -0.76 2.07 8.56
C GLY A 318 -0.02 2.65 7.37
N ASN A 319 -0.68 3.49 6.58
CA ASN A 319 -0.09 4.13 5.41
C ASN A 319 1.18 4.92 5.77
N GLY A 320 2.26 4.73 5.00
CA GLY A 320 3.56 5.34 5.26
C GLY A 320 4.30 4.76 6.47
N GLY A 321 3.71 3.80 7.18
CA GLY A 321 4.31 3.16 8.34
C GLY A 321 5.53 2.32 7.96
N VAL A 322 6.55 2.35 8.83
CA VAL A 322 7.77 1.57 8.68
C VAL A 322 8.07 0.84 9.98
N LYS A 323 8.28 -0.47 9.88
CA LYS A 323 8.93 -1.25 10.93
C LYS A 323 10.40 -1.46 10.55
N ASP A 324 11.28 -0.77 11.28
CA ASP A 324 12.72 -0.95 11.22
C ASP A 324 13.17 -1.90 12.35
N TYR A 325 13.93 -2.94 12.01
CA TYR A 325 14.55 -3.87 12.95
C TYR A 325 16.01 -3.49 13.31
N GLY A 326 16.51 -2.37 12.78
CA GLY A 326 17.86 -1.86 13.05
C GLY A 326 18.94 -2.58 12.25
N SER A 327 20.20 -2.30 12.58
CA SER A 327 21.41 -2.81 11.89
C SER A 327 22.12 -3.94 12.63
N SER A 328 21.44 -4.56 13.60
CA SER A 328 21.98 -5.64 14.45
C SER A 328 21.22 -6.95 14.25
N VAL A 329 20.59 -7.13 13.08
CA VAL A 329 19.85 -8.36 12.76
C VAL A 329 20.85 -9.46 12.44
N GLN A 330 20.65 -10.63 13.03
CA GLN A 330 21.53 -11.79 12.83
C GLN A 330 21.41 -12.30 11.39
N PRO A 331 22.47 -12.83 10.78
CA PRO A 331 22.34 -13.63 9.57
C PRO A 331 21.42 -14.82 9.82
N GLY A 332 20.57 -15.16 8.85
CA GLY A 332 19.59 -16.24 9.03
C GLY A 332 18.39 -16.14 8.11
N ASN A 333 17.41 -17.02 8.36
CA ASN A 333 16.18 -17.07 7.58
C ASN A 333 15.04 -16.37 8.33
N TYR A 334 14.34 -15.49 7.63
CA TYR A 334 13.23 -14.71 8.16
C TYR A 334 12.03 -14.81 7.23
N THR A 335 10.84 -14.88 7.79
CA THR A 335 9.60 -14.69 7.04
C THR A 335 8.82 -13.56 7.67
N ILE A 336 8.39 -12.60 6.85
CA ILE A 336 7.43 -11.56 7.24
C ILE A 336 6.15 -11.81 6.47
N THR A 337 5.03 -11.96 7.17
CA THR A 337 3.71 -12.20 6.58
C THR A 337 2.77 -11.07 6.98
N GLU A 338 2.12 -10.42 6.03
CA GLU A 338 0.95 -9.58 6.29
C GLU A 338 -0.24 -10.50 6.63
N SER A 339 -0.84 -10.26 7.80
CA SER A 339 -1.88 -11.08 8.39
C SER A 339 -3.18 -11.02 7.58
N THR A 340 -4.26 -11.63 8.10
CA THR A 340 -5.59 -11.48 7.51
C THR A 340 -5.93 -10.00 7.32
N LEU A 341 -6.28 -9.63 6.09
CA LEU A 341 -6.56 -8.25 5.74
C LEU A 341 -7.90 -7.82 6.32
N PRO A 342 -8.05 -6.54 6.72
CA PRO A 342 -9.36 -5.99 7.01
C PRO A 342 -10.32 -6.16 5.82
N ALA A 343 -11.62 -6.28 6.11
CA ALA A 343 -12.63 -6.34 5.05
C ALA A 343 -12.54 -5.12 4.13
N GLY A 344 -12.71 -5.34 2.82
CA GLY A 344 -12.60 -4.28 1.82
C GLY A 344 -11.18 -3.91 1.41
N TRP A 345 -10.17 -4.73 1.73
CA TRP A 345 -8.79 -4.50 1.32
C TRP A 345 -8.17 -5.69 0.61
N ASP A 346 -7.42 -5.41 -0.45
CA ASP A 346 -6.60 -6.39 -1.15
C ASP A 346 -5.11 -6.02 -1.02
N LEU A 347 -4.23 -7.00 -0.79
CA LEU A 347 -2.80 -6.83 -0.99
C LEU A 347 -2.54 -6.91 -2.49
N THR A 348 -2.06 -5.82 -3.07
CA THR A 348 -1.94 -5.67 -4.53
C THR A 348 -0.49 -5.67 -5.00
N ASN A 349 0.45 -5.33 -4.12
CA ASN A 349 1.87 -5.37 -4.45
C ASN A 349 2.71 -5.70 -3.22
N LEU A 350 3.78 -6.46 -3.43
CA LEU A 350 4.80 -6.77 -2.45
C LEU A 350 6.14 -6.76 -3.18
N THR A 351 7.00 -5.80 -2.84
CA THR A 351 8.32 -5.62 -3.45
C THR A 351 9.39 -5.54 -2.39
N CYS A 352 10.60 -5.99 -2.70
CA CYS A 352 11.73 -5.93 -1.79
C CYS A 352 13.01 -5.58 -2.54
N THR A 353 13.91 -4.83 -1.89
CA THR A 353 15.32 -4.74 -2.26
C THR A 353 16.13 -5.60 -1.30
N ALA A 354 17.14 -6.30 -1.81
CA ALA A 354 18.05 -7.14 -1.03
C ALA A 354 19.48 -6.90 -1.51
N THR A 355 20.39 -6.52 -0.59
CA THR A 355 21.81 -6.30 -0.88
C THR A 355 22.69 -7.01 0.15
N GLY A 356 23.99 -7.16 -0.15
CA GLY A 356 24.95 -7.89 0.68
C GLY A 356 25.12 -9.35 0.26
N THR A 357 26.28 -9.92 0.56
CA THR A 357 26.66 -11.26 0.12
C THR A 357 25.81 -12.33 0.82
N GLY A 358 25.20 -13.21 0.04
CA GLY A 358 24.32 -14.27 0.54
C GLY A 358 22.92 -13.79 0.96
N THR A 359 22.58 -12.52 0.72
CA THR A 359 21.27 -11.96 1.04
C THR A 359 20.30 -12.11 -0.13
N SER A 360 19.07 -12.53 0.16
CA SER A 360 17.98 -12.58 -0.83
C SER A 360 16.61 -12.36 -0.16
N ALA A 361 15.64 -11.89 -0.94
CA ALA A 361 14.26 -11.73 -0.51
C ALA A 361 13.33 -12.26 -1.61
N THR A 362 12.55 -13.29 -1.30
CA THR A 362 11.63 -13.94 -2.23
C THR A 362 10.19 -13.60 -1.83
N THR A 363 9.49 -12.86 -2.68
CA THR A 363 8.12 -12.40 -2.40
C THR A 363 7.08 -13.41 -2.88
N ASN A 364 6.03 -13.63 -2.08
CA ASN A 364 4.85 -14.40 -2.45
C ASN A 364 3.59 -13.60 -2.11
N LEU A 365 3.02 -12.96 -3.15
CA LEU A 365 1.87 -12.08 -3.01
C LEU A 365 0.60 -12.83 -2.56
N ALA A 366 0.37 -14.04 -3.07
CA ALA A 366 -0.80 -14.85 -2.73
C ALA A 366 -0.80 -15.31 -1.26
N ALA A 367 0.38 -15.67 -0.75
CA ALA A 367 0.59 -16.00 0.65
C ALA A 367 0.85 -14.76 1.54
N LYS A 368 0.85 -13.55 0.95
CA LYS A 368 1.06 -12.27 1.62
C LYS A 368 2.35 -12.21 2.43
N LYS A 369 3.41 -12.84 1.94
CA LYS A 369 4.66 -12.97 2.69
C LYS A 369 5.90 -12.75 1.84
N VAL A 370 6.99 -12.43 2.50
CA VAL A 370 8.35 -12.49 1.97
C VAL A 370 9.16 -13.47 2.80
N ASP A 371 9.88 -14.37 2.12
CA ASP A 371 10.90 -15.23 2.73
C ASP A 371 12.28 -14.62 2.43
N ILE A 372 13.02 -14.28 3.47
CA ILE A 372 14.29 -13.56 3.46
C ILE A 372 15.38 -14.52 3.93
N VAL A 373 16.46 -14.61 3.15
CA VAL A 373 17.75 -15.14 3.61
C VAL A 373 18.64 -13.93 3.84
N LEU A 374 18.95 -13.60 5.09
CA LEU A 374 19.81 -12.48 5.43
C LEU A 374 21.26 -12.97 5.54
N GLY A 375 22.11 -12.51 4.62
CA GLY A 375 23.55 -12.75 4.65
C GLY A 375 24.32 -11.70 5.47
N PHE A 376 25.64 -11.78 5.44
CA PHE A 376 26.50 -10.83 6.16
C PHE A 376 26.40 -9.42 5.58
N LYS A 377 26.27 -8.42 6.45
CA LYS A 377 25.96 -7.02 6.07
C LYS A 377 24.75 -6.92 5.13
N GLY A 378 23.84 -7.89 5.21
CA GLY A 378 22.65 -7.92 4.38
C GLY A 378 21.71 -6.77 4.70
N ASP A 379 21.18 -6.09 3.70
CA ASP A 379 20.13 -5.08 3.88
C ASP A 379 18.91 -5.46 3.04
N VAL A 380 17.77 -5.60 3.70
CA VAL A 380 16.49 -5.94 3.08
C VAL A 380 15.45 -4.89 3.43
N ASP A 381 14.85 -4.28 2.41
CA ASP A 381 13.76 -3.30 2.56
C ASP A 381 12.57 -3.72 1.70
N CYS A 382 11.45 -4.06 2.33
CA CYS A 382 10.25 -4.56 1.67
C CYS A 382 9.07 -3.61 1.84
N THR A 383 8.28 -3.42 0.78
CA THR A 383 7.06 -2.60 0.78
C THR A 383 5.83 -3.43 0.43
N TYR A 384 4.85 -3.45 1.35
CA TYR A 384 3.52 -4.04 1.20
C TYR A 384 2.50 -2.96 0.81
N THR A 385 1.84 -3.10 -0.33
CA THR A 385 0.85 -2.14 -0.84
C THR A 385 -0.55 -2.73 -0.86
N ASN A 386 -1.45 -2.16 -0.07
CA ASN A 386 -2.85 -2.60 0.00
C ASN A 386 -3.75 -1.56 -0.63
N ARG A 387 -4.76 -2.02 -1.36
CA ARG A 387 -5.72 -1.17 -2.04
C ARG A 387 -7.10 -1.38 -1.45
N ALA A 388 -7.76 -0.28 -1.10
CA ALA A 388 -9.14 -0.28 -0.66
C ALA A 388 -10.07 -0.61 -1.83
N ARG A 389 -11.13 -1.34 -1.52
CA ARG A 389 -12.24 -1.64 -2.41
C ARG A 389 -13.29 -0.54 -2.33
N ALA A 390 -14.03 -0.36 -3.43
CA ALA A 390 -15.03 0.68 -3.55
C ALA A 390 -16.41 0.22 -3.05
N THR A 391 -17.36 1.15 -3.00
CA THR A 391 -18.78 0.92 -2.73
C THR A 391 -19.61 1.54 -3.84
N LEU A 392 -20.61 0.81 -4.33
CA LEU A 392 -21.56 1.31 -5.32
C LEU A 392 -22.93 1.49 -4.67
N VAL A 393 -23.62 2.56 -5.02
CA VAL A 393 -24.97 2.86 -4.51
C VAL A 393 -25.88 3.23 -5.68
N VAL A 394 -27.03 2.57 -5.77
CA VAL A 394 -28.16 3.06 -6.55
C VAL A 394 -29.17 3.66 -5.59
N GLU A 395 -29.64 4.87 -5.87
CA GLU A 395 -30.76 5.48 -5.16
C GLU A 395 -31.93 5.67 -6.10
N LYS A 396 -33.15 5.49 -5.58
CA LYS A 396 -34.37 5.78 -6.32
C LYS A 396 -35.02 7.05 -5.82
N GLN A 397 -35.46 7.87 -6.77
CA GLN A 397 -36.29 9.05 -6.55
C GLN A 397 -37.51 9.01 -7.45
N THR A 398 -38.60 9.63 -7.00
CA THR A 398 -39.85 9.73 -7.74
C THR A 398 -40.37 11.16 -7.76
N LEU A 399 -41.14 11.49 -8.79
CA LEU A 399 -41.91 12.73 -8.87
C LEU A 399 -43.38 12.36 -9.14
N PRO A 400 -44.33 12.67 -8.23
CA PRO A 400 -44.14 13.28 -6.92
C PRO A 400 -43.30 12.39 -5.99
N ASP A 401 -42.68 13.02 -4.98
CA ASP A 401 -41.84 12.35 -3.98
C ASP A 401 -42.65 11.43 -3.06
N GLY A 402 -42.00 10.44 -2.45
CA GLY A 402 -42.58 9.55 -1.45
C GLY A 402 -43.43 8.39 -1.98
N LEU A 403 -43.35 8.05 -3.27
CA LEU A 403 -44.15 6.97 -3.85
C LEU A 403 -43.64 5.58 -3.45
N ALA A 404 -44.56 4.72 -2.96
CA ALA A 404 -44.27 3.36 -2.50
C ALA A 404 -44.07 2.33 -3.62
N THR A 405 -44.22 2.71 -4.89
CA THR A 405 -44.03 1.80 -6.03
C THR A 405 -42.57 1.33 -6.08
N LEU A 406 -42.38 0.01 -6.19
CA LEU A 406 -41.05 -0.58 -6.34
C LEU A 406 -40.59 -0.52 -7.81
N PHE A 407 -39.33 -0.16 -8.00
CA PHE A 407 -38.63 -0.19 -9.28
C PHE A 407 -37.51 -1.22 -9.20
N THR A 408 -37.41 -2.07 -10.23
CA THR A 408 -36.45 -3.18 -10.27
C THR A 408 -35.23 -2.81 -11.09
N PHE A 409 -34.06 -3.12 -10.55
CA PHE A 409 -32.74 -2.89 -11.13
C PHE A 409 -32.03 -4.21 -11.39
N THR A 410 -31.32 -4.28 -12.52
CA THR A 410 -30.50 -5.42 -12.95
C THR A 410 -29.07 -4.97 -13.25
N GLY A 411 -28.12 -5.92 -13.36
CA GLY A 411 -26.69 -5.63 -13.54
C GLY A 411 -25.87 -5.93 -12.29
N ASP A 412 -24.80 -5.17 -12.08
CA ASP A 412 -23.88 -5.32 -10.95
C ASP A 412 -24.48 -4.79 -9.64
N VAL A 413 -25.27 -3.72 -9.72
CA VAL A 413 -26.08 -3.18 -8.62
C VAL A 413 -27.54 -3.49 -8.90
N ALA A 414 -28.02 -4.63 -8.38
CA ALA A 414 -29.35 -5.17 -8.66
C ALA A 414 -30.21 -5.26 -7.39
N GLY A 415 -31.53 -5.11 -7.55
CA GLY A 415 -32.48 -5.12 -6.45
C GLY A 415 -33.79 -4.43 -6.80
N SER A 416 -34.71 -4.31 -5.84
CA SER A 416 -35.96 -3.55 -6.02
C SER A 416 -36.13 -2.56 -4.87
N ILE A 417 -36.29 -1.29 -5.21
CA ILE A 417 -36.39 -0.20 -4.24
C ILE A 417 -37.52 0.76 -4.62
N ALA A 418 -38.15 1.35 -3.61
CA ALA A 418 -39.11 2.44 -3.78
C ALA A 418 -38.38 3.78 -3.67
N ASP A 419 -39.13 4.87 -3.77
CA ASP A 419 -38.65 6.22 -3.52
C ASP A 419 -37.83 6.34 -2.21
N ASN A 420 -36.74 7.12 -2.26
CA ASN A 420 -35.74 7.26 -1.19
C ASN A 420 -35.03 5.96 -0.77
N GLY A 421 -35.32 4.83 -1.42
CA GLY A 421 -34.63 3.57 -1.21
C GLY A 421 -33.24 3.56 -1.85
N THR A 422 -32.35 2.71 -1.31
CA THR A 422 -31.00 2.51 -1.84
C THR A 422 -30.65 1.03 -1.98
N ILE A 423 -29.85 0.69 -2.99
CA ILE A 423 -29.17 -0.59 -3.12
C ILE A 423 -27.68 -0.30 -2.96
N THR A 424 -27.03 -0.92 -1.98
CA THR A 424 -25.60 -0.73 -1.69
C THR A 424 -24.83 -2.01 -1.92
N VAL A 425 -23.80 -1.96 -2.77
CA VAL A 425 -22.87 -3.06 -3.03
C VAL A 425 -21.49 -2.66 -2.52
N PRO A 426 -21.10 -3.08 -1.30
CA PRO A 426 -19.79 -2.75 -0.74
C PRO A 426 -18.70 -3.70 -1.26
N ASN A 427 -17.44 -3.31 -1.06
CA ASN A 427 -16.26 -4.15 -1.29
C ASN A 427 -16.08 -4.63 -2.74
N VAL A 428 -16.42 -3.79 -3.72
CA VAL A 428 -16.14 -4.08 -5.13
C VAL A 428 -14.70 -3.70 -5.47
N VAL A 429 -14.08 -4.48 -6.34
CA VAL A 429 -12.72 -4.14 -6.82
C VAL A 429 -12.84 -2.87 -7.68
N PRO A 430 -11.84 -1.96 -7.70
CA PRO A 430 -11.88 -0.83 -8.62
C PRO A 430 -12.06 -1.28 -10.07
N GLY A 431 -12.96 -0.63 -10.80
CA GLY A 431 -13.38 -1.07 -12.12
C GLY A 431 -14.67 -0.43 -12.61
N THR A 432 -15.21 -0.96 -13.71
CA THR A 432 -16.45 -0.49 -14.34
C THR A 432 -17.60 -1.42 -14.00
N TYR A 433 -18.74 -0.84 -13.61
CA TYR A 433 -19.95 -1.56 -13.22
C TYR A 433 -21.19 -0.90 -13.81
N THR A 434 -22.32 -1.60 -13.80
CA THR A 434 -23.57 -1.13 -14.38
C THR A 434 -24.79 -1.41 -13.51
N SER A 435 -25.81 -0.58 -13.64
CA SER A 435 -27.16 -0.86 -13.15
C SER A 435 -28.18 -0.38 -14.15
N THR A 436 -29.16 -1.22 -14.49
CA THR A 436 -30.23 -0.89 -15.43
C THR A 436 -31.58 -1.01 -14.75
N GLU A 437 -32.37 0.05 -14.78
CA GLU A 437 -33.75 0.06 -14.27
C GLU A 437 -34.68 -0.56 -15.31
N ASN A 438 -35.47 -1.55 -14.92
CA ASN A 438 -36.52 -2.11 -15.77
C ASN A 438 -37.56 -1.04 -16.12
N ASP A 439 -38.26 -1.21 -17.23
CA ASP A 439 -39.26 -0.25 -17.70
C ASP A 439 -40.60 -0.37 -16.94
N PRO A 440 -41.02 0.63 -16.13
CA PRO A 440 -42.24 0.62 -15.33
C PRO A 440 -43.44 1.19 -16.11
N THR A 441 -43.41 1.15 -17.45
CA THR A 441 -44.51 1.64 -18.28
C THR A 441 -45.82 0.87 -18.01
N PRO A 442 -46.99 1.51 -18.21
CA PRO A 442 -47.17 2.88 -18.70
C PRO A 442 -47.18 3.95 -17.59
N GLY A 443 -47.03 3.58 -16.31
CA GLY A 443 -47.33 4.49 -15.19
C GLY A 443 -46.27 5.55 -14.87
N PHE A 444 -45.03 5.34 -15.34
CA PHE A 444 -43.89 6.21 -15.04
C PHE A 444 -42.97 6.35 -16.26
N ASP A 445 -42.31 7.50 -16.32
CA ASP A 445 -41.20 7.78 -17.23
C ASP A 445 -39.91 7.96 -16.43
N LEU A 446 -38.82 7.32 -16.86
CA LEU A 446 -37.50 7.62 -16.30
C LEU A 446 -37.04 8.95 -16.90
N THR A 447 -36.83 9.96 -16.06
CA THR A 447 -36.54 11.32 -16.51
C THR A 447 -35.12 11.77 -16.19
N SER A 448 -34.43 11.11 -15.25
CA SER A 448 -33.06 11.45 -14.90
C SER A 448 -32.29 10.24 -14.35
N ILE A 449 -30.99 10.21 -14.67
CA ILE A 449 -29.98 9.38 -14.01
C ILE A 449 -28.77 10.30 -13.76
N VAL A 450 -28.39 10.49 -12.50
CA VAL A 450 -27.25 11.35 -12.12
C VAL A 450 -26.34 10.59 -11.16
N CYS A 451 -25.04 10.55 -11.45
CA CYS A 451 -24.03 10.02 -10.55
C CYS A 451 -23.32 11.16 -9.82
N ASP A 452 -22.79 10.89 -8.62
CA ASP A 452 -22.18 11.90 -7.73
C ASP A 452 -20.67 12.09 -7.93
N ASP A 453 -20.08 11.43 -8.92
CA ASP A 453 -18.69 11.57 -9.32
C ASP A 453 -18.56 12.25 -10.70
N SER A 454 -17.31 12.40 -11.17
CA SER A 454 -17.01 13.13 -12.41
C SER A 454 -16.93 12.25 -13.67
N ASN A 455 -16.87 10.93 -13.49
CA ASN A 455 -16.48 9.97 -14.52
C ASN A 455 -17.46 8.80 -14.67
N SER A 456 -18.42 8.63 -13.77
CA SER A 456 -19.58 7.77 -13.98
C SER A 456 -20.66 8.51 -14.79
N THR A 457 -21.54 7.74 -15.44
CA THR A 457 -22.52 8.29 -16.38
C THR A 457 -23.88 7.62 -16.27
N GLY A 458 -24.93 8.35 -16.64
CA GLY A 458 -26.30 7.85 -16.74
C GLY A 458 -26.87 8.03 -18.14
N ASN A 459 -27.52 6.99 -18.67
CA ASN A 459 -28.22 7.02 -19.95
C ASN A 459 -29.70 6.70 -19.74
N VAL A 460 -30.55 7.73 -19.83
CA VAL A 460 -32.00 7.60 -19.64
C VAL A 460 -32.65 6.74 -20.73
N ALA A 461 -32.17 6.81 -21.98
CA ALA A 461 -32.75 6.07 -23.10
C ALA A 461 -32.55 4.56 -22.97
N THR A 462 -31.41 4.12 -22.45
CA THR A 462 -31.15 2.71 -22.14
C THR A 462 -31.50 2.33 -20.71
N ARG A 463 -31.91 3.31 -19.89
CA ARG A 463 -32.21 3.16 -18.45
C ARG A 463 -31.02 2.65 -17.64
N THR A 464 -29.79 2.98 -18.04
CA THR A 464 -28.55 2.40 -17.48
C THR A 464 -27.65 3.46 -16.84
N ALA A 465 -27.17 3.21 -15.63
CA ALA A 465 -26.02 3.88 -15.04
C ALA A 465 -24.75 3.05 -15.25
N THR A 466 -23.64 3.69 -15.60
CA THR A 466 -22.30 3.10 -15.67
C THR A 466 -21.42 3.75 -14.62
N PHE A 467 -21.00 2.94 -13.64
CA PHE A 467 -20.14 3.33 -12.53
C PHE A 467 -18.67 3.12 -12.92
N ILE A 468 -17.80 4.09 -12.62
CA ILE A 468 -16.35 3.97 -12.74
C ILE A 468 -15.73 4.10 -11.35
N ALA A 469 -15.62 2.98 -10.64
CA ALA A 469 -15.21 2.97 -9.25
C ALA A 469 -13.68 2.98 -9.07
N ALA A 470 -13.15 4.01 -8.42
CA ALA A 470 -11.77 4.09 -7.97
C ALA A 470 -11.55 3.41 -6.60
N ALA A 471 -10.29 3.21 -6.21
CA ALA A 471 -9.95 2.60 -4.92
C ALA A 471 -10.54 3.36 -3.74
N GLY A 472 -11.31 2.67 -2.89
CA GLY A 472 -11.96 3.21 -1.69
C GLY A 472 -13.05 4.24 -1.92
N GLU A 473 -13.43 4.49 -3.18
CA GLU A 473 -14.48 5.43 -3.53
C GLU A 473 -15.87 4.88 -3.17
N THR A 474 -16.82 5.78 -2.90
CA THR A 474 -18.24 5.45 -2.91
C THR A 474 -18.89 6.22 -4.04
N VAL A 475 -19.44 5.51 -5.02
CA VAL A 475 -20.14 6.10 -6.17
C VAL A 475 -21.62 5.85 -6.03
N LYS A 476 -22.42 6.92 -6.05
CA LYS A 476 -23.88 6.88 -5.98
C LYS A 476 -24.49 7.40 -7.28
N CYS A 477 -25.35 6.60 -7.90
CA CYS A 477 -26.19 7.03 -9.02
C CYS A 477 -27.67 7.04 -8.63
N THR A 478 -28.33 8.17 -8.83
CA THR A 478 -29.74 8.40 -8.49
C THR A 478 -30.61 8.33 -9.76
N PHE A 479 -31.61 7.47 -9.74
CA PHE A 479 -32.60 7.30 -10.82
C PHE A 479 -33.93 7.97 -10.45
N THR A 480 -34.38 8.93 -11.24
CA THR A 480 -35.64 9.67 -11.01
C THR A 480 -36.71 9.24 -11.99
N ASN A 481 -37.83 8.69 -11.50
CA ASN A 481 -39.00 8.43 -12.34
C ASN A 481 -40.12 9.43 -12.05
N THR A 482 -40.70 9.97 -13.11
CA THR A 482 -41.86 10.86 -13.04
C THR A 482 -43.13 10.05 -13.30
N LYS A 483 -44.07 10.10 -12.36
CA LYS A 483 -45.37 9.44 -12.49
C LYS A 483 -46.22 10.15 -13.53
N ARG A 484 -46.91 9.41 -14.39
CA ARG A 484 -47.88 9.96 -15.33
C ARG A 484 -49.19 10.33 -14.61
N GLY A 485 -49.84 11.38 -15.09
CA GLY A 485 -51.07 11.93 -14.52
C GLY A 485 -52.34 11.37 -15.16
N GLN A 486 -53.45 12.03 -14.82
CA GLN A 486 -54.79 11.68 -15.29
C GLN A 486 -55.60 12.95 -15.55
N ILE A 487 -56.54 12.87 -16.49
CA ILE A 487 -57.56 13.90 -16.69
C ILE A 487 -58.92 13.21 -16.55
N ASP A 488 -59.76 13.74 -15.67
CA ASP A 488 -61.15 13.31 -15.47
C ASP A 488 -62.09 14.33 -16.09
N VAL A 489 -63.03 13.84 -16.88
CA VAL A 489 -64.06 14.63 -17.55
C VAL A 489 -65.41 14.33 -16.91
N LEU A 490 -66.15 15.37 -16.56
CA LEU A 490 -67.57 15.31 -16.20
C LEU A 490 -68.37 16.08 -17.26
N LYS A 491 -69.33 15.41 -17.86
CA LYS A 491 -70.20 15.95 -18.89
C LYS A 491 -71.61 16.14 -18.36
N VAL A 492 -72.12 17.38 -18.44
CA VAL A 492 -73.44 17.75 -17.92
C VAL A 492 -74.25 18.58 -18.91
N ASP A 493 -75.54 18.63 -18.66
CA ASP A 493 -76.54 19.47 -19.31
C ASP A 493 -76.52 20.92 -18.78
N ASP A 494 -76.96 21.89 -19.59
CA ASP A 494 -76.97 23.32 -19.23
C ASP A 494 -78.11 23.76 -18.28
N ASP A 495 -79.22 23.02 -18.18
CA ASP A 495 -80.34 23.31 -17.26
C ASP A 495 -79.99 22.98 -15.81
N ASN A 496 -79.29 21.86 -15.67
CA ASN A 496 -79.09 21.23 -14.40
C ASN A 496 -77.76 20.47 -14.41
N PRO A 497 -76.70 21.04 -13.81
CA PRO A 497 -75.40 20.39 -13.68
C PRO A 497 -75.42 19.05 -12.91
N ALA A 498 -76.55 18.69 -12.26
CA ALA A 498 -76.74 17.37 -11.66
C ALA A 498 -77.26 16.30 -12.64
N VAL A 499 -77.53 16.65 -13.90
CA VAL A 499 -77.94 15.73 -14.96
C VAL A 499 -76.73 15.41 -15.83
N PRO A 500 -76.10 14.23 -15.65
CA PRO A 500 -74.97 13.83 -16.46
C PRO A 500 -75.40 13.43 -17.88
N LEU A 501 -74.53 13.69 -18.86
CA LEU A 501 -74.74 13.30 -20.26
C LEU A 501 -73.80 12.16 -20.67
N ALA A 502 -74.39 11.02 -21.03
CA ALA A 502 -73.69 9.86 -21.56
C ALA A 502 -73.56 9.92 -23.10
N GLY A 503 -72.54 9.28 -23.65
CA GLY A 503 -72.37 9.15 -25.10
C GLY A 503 -71.50 10.22 -25.75
N ALA A 504 -70.98 11.20 -25.00
CA ALA A 504 -70.02 12.17 -25.50
C ALA A 504 -68.64 11.52 -25.66
N VAL A 505 -67.96 11.77 -26.78
CA VAL A 505 -66.57 11.30 -27.01
C VAL A 505 -65.61 12.46 -26.94
N PHE A 506 -64.65 12.37 -26.03
CA PHE A 506 -63.56 13.31 -25.89
C PHE A 506 -62.27 12.76 -26.48
N THR A 507 -61.52 13.62 -27.16
CA THR A 507 -60.18 13.33 -27.68
C THR A 507 -59.18 14.31 -27.08
N LEU A 508 -58.02 13.80 -26.67
CA LEU A 508 -56.95 14.62 -26.13
C LEU A 508 -55.97 15.05 -27.24
N TYR A 509 -55.61 16.33 -27.26
CA TYR A 509 -54.63 16.91 -28.16
C TYR A 509 -53.47 17.47 -27.33
N THR A 510 -52.24 17.30 -27.79
CA THR A 510 -51.08 17.98 -27.21
C THR A 510 -51.13 19.46 -27.61
N ASP A 511 -50.99 20.34 -26.61
CA ASP A 511 -50.92 21.79 -26.81
C ASP A 511 -49.48 22.16 -27.22
N ASN A 512 -49.28 22.39 -28.51
CA ASN A 512 -47.97 22.64 -29.08
C ASN A 512 -47.67 24.14 -29.07
N ALA A 513 -46.39 24.52 -29.20
CA ALA A 513 -46.03 25.94 -29.19
C ALA A 513 -46.71 26.69 -30.36
N PRO A 514 -47.36 27.84 -30.13
CA PRO A 514 -47.45 28.55 -28.84
C PRO A 514 -48.46 27.93 -27.85
N VAL A 515 -47.99 27.61 -26.65
CA VAL A 515 -48.82 26.98 -25.59
C VAL A 515 -49.85 27.97 -25.04
N GLY A 516 -51.09 27.51 -24.89
CA GLY A 516 -52.22 28.28 -24.37
C GLY A 516 -52.90 29.20 -25.40
N GLY A 517 -54.09 29.72 -25.05
CA GLY A 517 -54.90 30.54 -25.96
C GLY A 517 -56.12 29.79 -26.47
N THR A 518 -56.25 29.60 -27.78
CA THR A 518 -57.33 28.82 -28.42
C THR A 518 -56.70 27.70 -29.23
N ARG A 519 -57.27 26.50 -29.18
CA ARG A 519 -56.77 25.36 -29.94
C ARG A 519 -56.62 25.67 -31.43
N GLY A 520 -55.44 25.40 -31.97
CA GLY A 520 -55.03 25.72 -33.33
C GLY A 520 -54.70 24.50 -34.18
N ALA A 521 -54.14 24.73 -35.37
CA ALA A 521 -53.74 23.66 -36.30
C ALA A 521 -52.39 23.03 -35.92
N GLU A 522 -51.61 23.72 -35.10
CA GLU A 522 -50.37 23.29 -34.47
C GLU A 522 -50.59 22.16 -33.47
N ASP A 523 -51.77 22.08 -32.85
CA ASP A 523 -52.09 21.13 -31.80
C ASP A 523 -52.36 19.74 -32.37
N THR A 524 -51.56 18.77 -31.94
CA THR A 524 -51.56 17.43 -32.52
C THR A 524 -52.44 16.49 -31.73
N ILE A 525 -53.26 15.71 -32.44
CA ILE A 525 -54.08 14.65 -31.85
C ILE A 525 -53.20 13.58 -31.16
N THR A 526 -53.61 13.13 -29.98
CA THR A 526 -52.99 11.99 -29.29
C THR A 526 -53.80 10.71 -29.55
N ALA A 527 -53.27 9.56 -29.12
CA ALA A 527 -54.01 8.31 -29.17
C ALA A 527 -55.12 8.19 -28.10
N PHE A 528 -55.26 9.17 -27.23
CA PHE A 528 -56.19 9.13 -26.11
C PHE A 528 -57.60 9.60 -26.52
N THR A 529 -58.59 8.75 -26.30
CA THR A 529 -60.02 9.05 -26.39
C THR A 529 -60.75 8.54 -25.15
N CYS A 530 -61.79 9.23 -24.67
CA CYS A 530 -62.68 8.72 -23.63
C CYS A 530 -64.16 8.96 -23.96
N LEU A 531 -65.00 7.98 -23.65
CA LEU A 531 -66.46 8.01 -23.87
C LEU A 531 -67.17 8.17 -22.53
N THR A 532 -68.05 9.15 -22.41
CA THR A 532 -68.81 9.37 -21.17
C THR A 532 -69.84 8.26 -20.96
N VAL A 533 -69.82 7.67 -19.76
CA VAL A 533 -70.78 6.65 -19.34
C VAL A 533 -72.05 7.28 -18.78
N ALA A 534 -73.00 6.48 -18.26
CA ALA A 534 -74.27 6.94 -17.70
C ALA A 534 -74.15 8.03 -16.61
N SER A 535 -73.04 8.06 -15.87
CA SER A 535 -72.73 9.11 -14.88
C SER A 535 -72.13 10.37 -15.49
N GLY A 536 -72.02 10.45 -16.81
CA GLY A 536 -71.44 11.60 -17.52
C GLY A 536 -69.92 11.67 -17.43
N THR A 537 -69.26 10.67 -16.85
CA THR A 537 -67.83 10.69 -16.58
C THR A 537 -67.02 9.88 -17.58
N CYS A 538 -65.82 10.35 -17.92
CA CYS A 538 -64.77 9.54 -18.53
C CYS A 538 -63.38 10.06 -18.14
N SER A 539 -62.34 9.26 -18.37
CA SER A 539 -60.98 9.62 -17.95
C SER A 539 -59.91 9.26 -18.97
N PHE A 540 -58.88 10.10 -19.05
CA PHE A 540 -57.62 9.82 -19.71
C PHE A 540 -56.59 9.42 -18.66
N THR A 541 -56.10 8.17 -18.67
CA THR A 541 -55.16 7.66 -17.65
C THR A 541 -53.74 7.55 -18.22
N ASN A 542 -52.73 7.63 -17.35
CA ASN A 542 -51.31 7.55 -17.72
C ASN A 542 -50.90 8.62 -18.76
N VAL A 543 -51.44 9.83 -18.58
CA VAL A 543 -51.11 10.99 -19.41
C VAL A 543 -49.74 11.52 -19.00
N VAL A 544 -48.82 11.63 -19.96
CA VAL A 544 -47.50 12.19 -19.72
C VAL A 544 -47.65 13.63 -19.22
N PRO A 545 -46.91 14.09 -18.19
CA PRO A 545 -47.01 15.46 -17.74
C PRO A 545 -46.74 16.47 -18.86
N GLY A 546 -47.59 17.48 -18.99
CA GLY A 546 -47.56 18.41 -20.13
C GLY A 546 -48.83 19.24 -20.27
N ASN A 547 -48.90 20.02 -21.33
CA ASN A 547 -50.05 20.87 -21.68
C ASN A 547 -50.88 20.20 -22.79
N TYR A 548 -52.20 20.26 -22.65
CA TYR A 548 -53.13 19.57 -23.52
C TYR A 548 -54.41 20.37 -23.76
N TRP A 549 -55.09 20.04 -24.85
CA TRP A 549 -56.49 20.40 -25.12
C TRP A 549 -57.39 19.17 -25.03
N VAL A 550 -58.51 19.30 -24.33
CA VAL A 550 -59.56 18.29 -24.23
C VAL A 550 -60.72 18.75 -25.11
N VAL A 551 -61.03 17.96 -26.13
CA VAL A 551 -61.94 18.34 -27.22
C VAL A 551 -63.10 17.38 -27.27
N GLU A 552 -64.32 17.89 -27.23
CA GLU A 552 -65.51 17.08 -27.49
C GLU A 552 -65.64 16.82 -28.99
N THR A 553 -65.34 15.59 -29.38
CA THR A 553 -65.32 15.14 -30.78
C THR A 553 -66.60 14.45 -31.22
N THR A 554 -67.47 14.08 -30.28
CA THR A 554 -68.82 13.59 -30.56
C THR A 554 -69.75 14.13 -29.49
N THR A 555 -70.67 14.98 -29.90
CA THR A 555 -71.67 15.60 -29.02
C THR A 555 -72.88 14.68 -28.84
N PRO A 556 -73.41 14.53 -27.62
CA PRO A 556 -74.69 13.86 -27.37
C PRO A 556 -75.81 14.46 -28.22
N ALA A 557 -76.73 13.61 -28.69
CA ALA A 557 -77.85 14.08 -29.51
C ALA A 557 -78.73 15.12 -28.77
N GLY A 558 -79.22 16.11 -29.50
CA GLY A 558 -80.07 17.19 -28.98
C GLY A 558 -79.33 18.26 -28.18
N HIS A 559 -78.01 18.37 -28.39
CA HIS A 559 -77.16 19.36 -27.76
C HIS A 559 -76.12 19.92 -28.74
N ASP A 560 -75.66 21.13 -28.44
CA ASP A 560 -74.51 21.79 -29.06
C ASP A 560 -73.18 21.32 -28.44
N THR A 561 -72.13 21.22 -29.25
CA THR A 561 -70.77 20.86 -28.78
C THR A 561 -70.21 21.89 -27.78
N ALA A 562 -69.66 21.42 -26.67
CA ALA A 562 -68.95 22.28 -25.72
C ALA A 562 -67.65 22.85 -26.29
N ALA A 563 -67.22 24.01 -25.78
CA ALA A 563 -65.94 24.59 -26.15
C ALA A 563 -64.75 23.76 -25.62
N ASP A 564 -63.68 23.68 -26.42
CA ASP A 564 -62.41 23.04 -26.05
C ASP A 564 -61.85 23.63 -24.75
N GLN A 565 -61.31 22.78 -23.87
CA GLN A 565 -60.70 23.22 -22.60
C GLN A 565 -59.23 22.80 -22.50
N ALA A 566 -58.40 23.69 -21.96
CA ALA A 566 -56.98 23.40 -21.71
C ALA A 566 -56.81 22.60 -20.41
N ALA A 567 -55.82 21.71 -20.40
CA ALA A 567 -55.42 20.91 -19.24
C ALA A 567 -53.90 20.91 -19.09
N VAL A 568 -53.41 21.28 -17.91
CA VAL A 568 -51.98 21.17 -17.55
C VAL A 568 -51.83 19.99 -16.59
N VAL A 569 -51.29 18.89 -17.09
CA VAL A 569 -51.12 17.65 -16.31
C VAL A 569 -49.76 17.68 -15.62
N GLY A 570 -49.76 17.74 -14.29
CA GLY A 570 -48.56 17.58 -13.47
C GLY A 570 -48.20 16.11 -13.24
N ALA A 571 -46.98 15.87 -12.75
CA ALA A 571 -46.52 14.53 -12.37
C ALA A 571 -47.46 13.87 -11.35
N GLY A 572 -48.02 12.72 -11.71
CA GLY A 572 -48.98 11.97 -10.89
C GLY A 572 -50.27 12.72 -10.55
N GLY A 573 -50.49 13.90 -11.11
CA GLY A 573 -51.63 14.77 -10.80
C GLY A 573 -52.89 14.36 -11.57
N THR A 574 -54.04 14.70 -10.98
CA THR A 574 -55.35 14.56 -11.63
C THR A 574 -55.90 15.95 -11.95
N VAL A 575 -56.23 16.19 -13.22
CA VAL A 575 -56.97 17.38 -13.65
C VAL A 575 -58.44 16.99 -13.81
N SER A 576 -59.36 17.75 -13.22
CA SER A 576 -60.80 17.51 -13.38
C SER A 576 -61.43 18.65 -14.18
N LEU A 577 -62.10 18.31 -15.27
CA LEU A 577 -62.77 19.25 -16.17
C LEU A 577 -64.27 18.95 -16.23
N THR A 578 -65.08 20.02 -16.30
CA THR A 578 -66.53 19.90 -16.50
C THR A 578 -66.89 20.53 -17.83
N PHE A 579 -67.53 19.77 -18.71
CA PHE A 579 -68.04 20.21 -20.00
C PHE A 579 -69.56 20.30 -19.95
N VAL A 580 -70.09 21.47 -20.31
CA VAL A 580 -71.51 21.77 -20.36
C VAL A 580 -71.90 21.87 -21.82
N ASP A 581 -72.86 21.04 -22.26
CA ASP A 581 -73.42 21.22 -23.60
C ASP A 581 -74.73 21.98 -23.49
N PRO A 582 -74.89 23.08 -24.24
CA PRO A 582 -76.18 23.72 -24.39
C PRO A 582 -77.18 22.79 -25.07
N ARG A 583 -78.42 22.73 -24.56
CA ARG A 583 -79.48 21.96 -25.21
C ARG A 583 -79.93 22.62 -26.51
N ASP A 584 -80.28 21.80 -27.48
CA ASP A 584 -80.95 22.25 -28.69
C ASP A 584 -82.45 22.41 -28.44
N PHE A 585 -83.02 23.49 -28.97
CA PHE A 585 -84.45 23.76 -28.91
C PHE A 585 -85.07 23.70 -30.30
N LYS A 586 -86.32 23.23 -30.36
CA LYS A 586 -87.15 23.28 -31.56
C LYS A 586 -88.20 24.38 -31.43
N ILE A 587 -88.17 25.35 -32.33
CA ILE A 587 -89.19 26.42 -32.39
C ILE A 587 -90.30 26.01 -33.35
N ILE A 588 -91.55 26.05 -32.88
CA ILE A 588 -92.75 25.74 -33.66
C ILE A 588 -93.70 26.94 -33.59
N VAL A 589 -94.01 27.50 -34.76
CA VAL A 589 -94.92 28.64 -34.88
C VAL A 589 -96.23 28.17 -35.51
N LEU A 590 -97.33 28.39 -34.79
CA LEU A 590 -98.68 28.10 -35.25
C LEU A 590 -99.44 29.41 -35.44
N VAL A 591 -100.16 29.51 -36.56
CA VAL A 591 -101.04 30.65 -36.83
C VAL A 591 -102.46 30.12 -36.93
N CYS A 592 -103.39 30.75 -36.21
CA CYS A 592 -104.81 30.38 -36.21
C CYS A 592 -105.64 31.53 -36.79
N LYS A 593 -106.68 31.20 -37.55
CA LYS A 593 -107.72 32.17 -37.90
C LYS A 593 -108.54 32.47 -36.66
N SER A 594 -108.68 33.74 -36.30
CA SER A 594 -109.52 34.14 -35.15
C SER A 594 -111.01 33.85 -35.36
N ALA A 595 -111.46 33.73 -36.62
CA ALA A 595 -112.86 33.53 -36.96
C ALA A 595 -113.38 32.13 -36.59
N ASP A 596 -112.54 31.09 -36.72
CA ASP A 596 -112.96 29.69 -36.58
C ASP A 596 -111.95 28.81 -35.81
N ASN A 597 -110.86 29.40 -35.31
CA ASN A 597 -109.77 28.71 -34.62
C ASN A 597 -109.07 27.60 -35.43
N SER A 598 -109.26 27.56 -36.76
CA SER A 598 -108.52 26.65 -37.65
C SER A 598 -107.08 27.14 -37.85
N LEU A 599 -106.14 26.20 -38.03
CA LEU A 599 -104.76 26.54 -38.37
C LEU A 599 -104.66 27.16 -39.78
N TYR A 600 -103.71 28.07 -39.98
CA TYR A 600 -103.45 28.77 -41.23
C TYR A 600 -101.97 28.69 -41.61
N PRO A 601 -101.63 28.28 -42.85
CA PRO A 601 -100.26 28.32 -43.31
C PRO A 601 -99.82 29.78 -43.54
N SER A 602 -98.77 30.19 -42.85
CA SER A 602 -98.15 31.52 -42.95
C SER A 602 -96.64 31.38 -43.14
N THR A 603 -96.02 32.32 -43.82
CA THR A 603 -94.55 32.37 -43.86
C THR A 603 -94.05 32.88 -42.51
N VAL A 604 -93.24 32.07 -41.85
CA VAL A 604 -92.58 32.39 -40.58
C VAL A 604 -91.11 32.54 -40.91
N THR A 605 -90.50 33.63 -40.46
CA THR A 605 -89.05 33.85 -40.53
C THR A 605 -88.47 33.73 -39.13
N VAL A 606 -87.50 32.86 -38.91
CA VAL A 606 -86.71 32.82 -37.65
C VAL A 606 -85.23 32.87 -38.00
N ASP A 607 -84.50 33.81 -37.40
CA ASP A 607 -83.08 34.07 -37.70
C ASP A 607 -82.81 34.29 -39.21
N GLY A 608 -83.77 34.87 -39.93
CA GLY A 608 -83.65 35.15 -41.37
C GLY A 608 -83.94 33.97 -42.30
N VAL A 609 -84.36 32.82 -41.77
CA VAL A 609 -84.79 31.65 -42.57
C VAL A 609 -86.31 31.60 -42.62
N ASP A 610 -86.89 31.48 -43.82
CA ASP A 610 -88.34 31.40 -44.04
C ASP A 610 -88.81 29.94 -44.16
N LEU A 611 -89.81 29.56 -43.35
CA LEU A 611 -90.54 28.29 -43.43
C LEU A 611 -92.06 28.54 -43.34
N THR A 612 -92.88 27.59 -43.78
CA THR A 612 -94.36 27.74 -43.75
C THR A 612 -94.95 27.08 -42.50
N SER A 613 -95.70 27.82 -41.67
CA SER A 613 -96.39 27.29 -40.48
C SER A 613 -97.40 26.21 -40.83
N LEU A 614 -97.73 25.36 -39.87
CA LEU A 614 -98.68 24.27 -40.08
C LEU A 614 -100.09 24.81 -40.39
N GLY A 615 -100.70 24.34 -41.49
CA GLY A 615 -102.02 24.79 -41.96
C GLY A 615 -103.21 23.88 -41.60
N THR A 616 -102.99 22.73 -40.95
CA THR A 616 -104.06 21.76 -40.58
C THR A 616 -103.70 20.99 -39.31
N ALA A 617 -104.64 20.83 -38.38
CA ALA A 617 -104.39 20.18 -37.09
C ALA A 617 -104.61 18.65 -37.16
N PRO A 618 -103.65 17.80 -36.76
CA PRO A 618 -103.95 16.40 -36.44
C PRO A 618 -104.73 16.27 -35.11
N ALA A 619 -105.51 15.20 -34.95
CA ALA A 619 -106.43 15.06 -33.82
C ALA A 619 -105.77 14.47 -32.56
N GLY A 620 -106.02 15.10 -31.40
CA GLY A 620 -105.65 14.61 -30.05
C GLY A 620 -104.16 14.75 -29.74
N PHE A 621 -103.77 15.74 -28.94
CA PHE A 621 -102.36 16.08 -28.74
C PHE A 621 -101.82 15.78 -27.35
N THR A 622 -100.63 15.15 -27.33
CA THR A 622 -99.61 15.20 -26.27
C THR A 622 -98.47 16.13 -26.71
N ALA A 623 -97.62 16.62 -25.79
CA ALA A 623 -96.50 17.51 -26.11
C ALA A 623 -95.56 16.96 -27.21
N ALA A 624 -95.35 15.64 -27.26
CA ALA A 624 -94.55 14.98 -28.31
C ALA A 624 -95.20 15.06 -29.71
N GLN A 625 -96.53 15.05 -29.80
CA GLN A 625 -97.25 15.16 -31.08
C GLN A 625 -97.27 16.59 -31.63
N LEU A 626 -97.10 17.60 -30.77
CA LEU A 626 -96.89 19.00 -31.20
C LEU A 626 -95.47 19.19 -31.75
N CYS A 627 -94.45 18.61 -31.12
CA CYS A 627 -93.05 18.71 -31.56
C CYS A 627 -92.75 18.01 -32.91
N GLY A 628 -93.55 17.02 -33.30
CA GLY A 628 -93.39 16.26 -34.55
C GLY A 628 -94.18 16.80 -35.76
N LEU A 629 -94.82 17.96 -35.65
CA LEU A 629 -95.63 18.54 -36.74
C LEU A 629 -94.75 19.08 -37.86
N GLY A 630 -94.91 18.56 -39.08
CA GLY A 630 -94.16 18.96 -40.29
C GLY A 630 -94.51 20.35 -40.86
N GLY A 631 -94.77 21.35 -40.01
CA GLY A 631 -94.85 22.76 -40.38
C GLY A 631 -93.49 23.46 -40.27
N ALA A 632 -93.46 24.79 -40.08
CA ALA A 632 -92.27 25.59 -39.82
C ALA A 632 -91.61 25.17 -38.50
N ALA A 633 -90.82 24.11 -38.59
CA ALA A 633 -89.98 23.58 -37.56
C ALA A 633 -88.56 24.08 -37.79
N TYR A 634 -88.06 24.84 -36.83
CA TYR A 634 -86.66 25.22 -36.79
C TYR A 634 -85.99 24.37 -35.74
N ASP A 635 -85.24 23.37 -36.21
CA ASP A 635 -84.44 22.50 -35.36
C ASP A 635 -83.12 23.18 -34.96
N ASP A 636 -82.45 22.62 -33.96
CA ASP A 636 -81.10 22.98 -33.51
C ASP A 636 -80.92 24.48 -33.18
N LYS A 637 -81.90 25.07 -32.49
CA LYS A 637 -81.83 26.47 -32.03
C LYS A 637 -81.19 26.55 -30.66
N LYS A 638 -80.14 27.37 -30.55
CA LYS A 638 -79.43 27.68 -29.30
C LYS A 638 -80.34 28.41 -28.32
N PHE A 639 -80.05 28.34 -27.02
CA PHE A 639 -80.75 29.16 -26.02
C PHE A 639 -80.53 30.67 -26.27
N GLY A 640 -81.60 31.46 -26.32
CA GLY A 640 -81.52 32.90 -26.49
C GLY A 640 -82.76 33.56 -27.09
N GLY A 641 -82.68 34.87 -27.31
CA GLY A 641 -83.71 35.61 -28.03
C GLY A 641 -83.55 35.42 -29.54
N HIS A 642 -84.57 34.87 -30.20
CA HIS A 642 -84.60 34.72 -31.66
C HIS A 642 -85.57 35.74 -32.27
N PRO A 643 -85.10 36.68 -33.11
CA PRO A 643 -85.99 37.56 -33.84
C PRO A 643 -86.81 36.73 -34.82
N ALA A 644 -88.14 36.78 -34.64
CA ALA A 644 -89.10 36.08 -35.47
C ALA A 644 -90.08 37.06 -36.10
N ASN A 645 -90.32 36.92 -37.40
CA ASN A 645 -91.37 37.64 -38.13
C ASN A 645 -92.38 36.64 -38.67
N VAL A 646 -93.68 36.96 -38.58
CA VAL A 646 -94.75 36.13 -39.15
C VAL A 646 -95.48 36.96 -40.19
N ASN A 647 -95.43 36.53 -41.44
CA ASN A 647 -96.10 37.17 -42.56
C ASN A 647 -97.37 36.38 -42.95
N ILE A 648 -98.52 37.01 -42.73
CA ILE A 648 -99.83 36.47 -43.07
C ILE A 648 -100.28 37.19 -44.34
N PRO A 649 -100.29 36.54 -45.52
CA PRO A 649 -100.79 37.15 -46.74
C PRO A 649 -102.28 37.49 -46.60
N GLN A 650 -102.69 38.62 -47.19
CA GLN A 650 -104.07 39.13 -47.17
C GLN A 650 -105.09 38.16 -47.75
#